data_AF-A0A959JWW0-F1
#
_entry.id   AF-A0A959JWW0-F1
#
_cell.length_a   1.000
_cell.length_b   1.000
_cell.length_c   1.000
_cell.angle_alpha   90.00
_cell.angle_beta   90.00
_cell.angle_gamma   90.00
#
_symmetry.space_group_name_H-M   'P 1'
#
loop_
_entity.id
_entity.type
_entity.pdbx_description
1 polymer ?
#
loop_
_entity_poly.entity_id
_entity_poly.type
_entity_poly.pdbx_seq_one_letter_code
_entity_poly.pdbx_strand_id
1 'polypeptide(L)'
;MSVEKGLMLWSPFDIRPYFQHHLEGRRKVPSLYDSLFANNQISNPLDPDLQDPAHLPYEAYPIPEASVSVNEKASLIQAALNLSEEEFDLLVAELVNTPYKNRDLTLYNLSVFYRFRLLADTLRLSVRELLILTETALGADFSGFSDLGEWLRLIEAIQLLQTSGIQSSSLPALFIQEAEVVQLPDSRIATILATLREGVKQIDGQFPMADQEVTEAANKAIQQEALVLESIGNAINTVPEIIITLLPDLSPFRDDVFVSSDQPLYEINGQQKTVWAFPNLVDTINLLHTSWDRLNQLIRALQLSEEAFIYFYQNSSVFQTSKFWDPPKGANLAAVFPDLERQLHLIHFRNAIRPYPKNWYQLFNPIIGSTASKADFMNSFAALSGRPLADLLFLLGQATDPADTGQLGFNFPDDYKKGDYLLKLWRTLHVASQLGTSTATLRQLTKMNILPADADTAKALLKSKYDNSSWLDILQPISDQLRERRRDALVAHILNDPGQEMSSFRATHNIQTASQLYEHLLIDVKMSACMKTSRIKQAISSVQLFIDRCFLNLESIPPLSQDFSEQWNKWRKVYRIWEANRKIFLYPENWVEPELRDDKTPLFRALEKKLGQNEVTDEIAEEALQDYLERLDTIANLQVIGFFEDEETDILHVIGRTRNIPHHYYYRRQEQAAWTAWEKVDLDIEGDHILPVVWNGRLFLFWGVFEEKQERKSVSLSLPNELEGGQITGNEPRKYWEMKLAWSEFNRNIWSSKQISEKALNVNLNSIGTSTYRIEQILLNVKPNNQLLQVELLVPLRSDNVPDYDVLVNSLGGFYFNACNSSPEVYDNSKLPYQDYVKITKLQDTNIQSPFLSPHNSTHLALYENGIYQVPKFAIAYPKSTLLLEDAPGRFSVIGDHKKMNIKGKLRSIFFYSNSIHNFIAQSKKQYTFDSTDLEPSHSIVDLLVRKPIDSFPPNPESVGDLNVATNTFDSTNVLPRDPVEDSYTKVAKGISIHIKKGYQFRLFYHPYACNFRKIVTTEGIEKLYKGNIQNVVDQSNYFENNYSPTEFVFRSFPVEEVDFNFSSTYGTYNWELFFHIPLYIATRLNQ
;
A
#
# COMPACT_ATOMS: atom_id res chain seq x y z
N MET A 1 30.68 16.83 -19.22
CA MET A 1 31.50 17.86 -18.56
C MET A 1 30.99 18.04 -17.14
N SER A 2 31.86 18.17 -16.12
CA SER A 2 31.43 18.48 -14.74
C SER A 2 31.01 19.96 -14.62
N VAL A 3 30.34 20.34 -13.54
CA VAL A 3 29.91 21.75 -13.31
C VAL A 3 31.13 22.69 -13.29
N GLU A 4 32.20 22.34 -12.57
CA GLU A 4 33.44 23.14 -12.54
C GLU A 4 34.06 23.30 -13.92
N LYS A 5 34.18 22.21 -14.70
CA LYS A 5 34.68 22.30 -16.09
C LYS A 5 33.78 23.16 -16.98
N GLY A 6 32.47 23.17 -16.73
CA GLY A 6 31.54 24.06 -17.43
C GLY A 6 31.71 25.53 -17.05
N LEU A 7 31.90 25.81 -15.76
CA LEU A 7 32.17 27.17 -15.28
C LEU A 7 33.50 27.72 -15.82
N MET A 8 34.50 26.86 -16.04
CA MET A 8 35.80 27.26 -16.62
C MET A 8 35.69 27.90 -18.00
N LEU A 9 34.60 27.70 -18.72
CA LEU A 9 34.40 28.33 -20.02
C LEU A 9 34.41 29.86 -19.88
N TRP A 10 33.69 30.43 -18.91
CA TRP A 10 33.60 31.90 -18.75
C TRP A 10 34.18 32.42 -17.44
N SER A 11 34.62 31.55 -16.53
CA SER A 11 35.16 31.92 -15.23
C SER A 11 36.61 31.44 -15.05
N PRO A 12 37.47 32.15 -14.31
CA PRO A 12 38.75 31.62 -13.86
C PRO A 12 38.59 30.39 -12.96
N PHE A 13 39.70 29.71 -12.67
CA PHE A 13 39.72 28.57 -11.74
C PHE A 13 39.06 28.94 -10.40
N ASP A 14 38.06 28.14 -9.99
CA ASP A 14 37.60 28.18 -8.60
C ASP A 14 38.63 27.49 -7.72
N ILE A 15 39.10 28.20 -6.71
CA ILE A 15 40.12 27.76 -5.75
C ILE A 15 39.48 27.33 -4.42
N ARG A 16 38.15 27.45 -4.31
CA ARG A 16 37.42 27.10 -3.09
C ARG A 16 37.12 25.61 -3.08
N PRO A 17 37.41 24.92 -1.97
CA PRO A 17 37.00 23.54 -1.81
C PRO A 17 35.49 23.45 -1.62
N TYR A 18 34.87 22.42 -2.20
CA TYR A 18 33.43 22.17 -2.05
C TYR A 18 33.17 20.95 -1.17
N PHE A 19 32.03 21.00 -0.49
CA PHE A 19 31.51 19.88 0.30
C PHE A 19 30.35 19.24 -0.45
N GLN A 20 30.45 17.93 -0.71
CA GLN A 20 29.33 17.17 -1.25
C GLN A 20 28.29 16.95 -0.15
N HIS A 21 27.18 17.67 -0.23
CA HIS A 21 26.09 17.62 0.77
C HIS A 21 25.19 16.37 0.68
N HIS A 22 25.39 15.53 -0.33
CA HIS A 22 24.53 14.37 -0.67
C HIS A 22 25.13 13.01 -0.25
N LEU A 23 26.32 13.00 0.37
CA LEU A 23 26.95 11.80 0.90
C LEU A 23 27.11 11.94 2.43
N GLU A 24 26.83 10.87 3.18
CA GLU A 24 27.12 10.82 4.62
C GLU A 24 28.63 10.94 4.85
N GLY A 25 29.02 11.87 5.72
CA GLY A 25 30.40 12.31 5.87
C GLY A 25 30.73 13.39 4.86
N ARG A 26 30.76 14.66 5.31
CA ARG A 26 31.09 15.85 4.51
C ARG A 26 32.51 15.73 3.94
N ARG A 27 32.68 14.96 2.87
CA ARG A 27 33.98 14.78 2.23
C ARG A 27 34.31 16.08 1.50
N LYS A 28 35.38 16.73 1.94
CA LYS A 28 35.98 17.86 1.22
C LYS A 28 36.52 17.31 -0.10
N VAL A 29 36.00 17.80 -1.21
CA VAL A 29 36.50 17.46 -2.54
C VAL A 29 37.50 18.54 -2.96
N PRO A 30 38.69 18.17 -3.48
CA PRO A 30 39.64 19.16 -3.99
C PRO A 30 39.00 19.95 -5.14
N SER A 31 39.35 21.24 -5.25
CA SER A 31 38.93 22.06 -6.38
C SER A 31 39.56 21.54 -7.68
N LEU A 32 39.03 21.96 -8.84
CA LEU A 32 39.65 21.67 -10.12
C LEU A 32 41.10 22.16 -10.17
N TYR A 33 41.39 23.34 -9.60
CA TYR A 33 42.76 23.86 -9.48
C TYR A 33 43.65 22.88 -8.70
N ASP A 34 43.20 22.46 -7.51
CA ASP A 34 43.98 21.55 -6.65
C ASP A 34 44.27 20.22 -7.36
N SER A 35 43.31 19.72 -8.14
CA SER A 35 43.45 18.46 -8.87
C SER A 35 44.48 18.53 -10.01
N LEU A 36 44.71 19.73 -10.57
CA LEU A 36 45.62 19.98 -11.68
C LEU A 36 47.00 20.46 -11.21
N PHE A 37 47.06 21.43 -10.30
CA PHE A 37 48.32 22.09 -9.93
C PHE A 37 48.83 21.71 -8.53
N ALA A 38 47.94 21.45 -7.57
CA ALA A 38 48.31 21.00 -6.22
C ALA A 38 48.34 19.45 -6.11
N ASN A 39 48.77 18.78 -7.18
CA ASN A 39 48.76 17.33 -7.29
C ASN A 39 50.19 16.76 -7.21
N ASN A 40 50.44 15.94 -6.18
CA ASN A 40 51.74 15.32 -5.93
C ASN A 40 52.23 14.37 -7.04
N GLN A 41 51.36 13.98 -7.98
CA GLN A 41 51.75 13.22 -9.17
C GLN A 41 52.42 14.09 -10.24
N ILE A 42 52.21 15.41 -10.20
CA ILE A 42 52.75 16.37 -11.18
C ILE A 42 54.04 17.00 -10.67
N SER A 43 54.11 17.33 -9.37
CA SER A 43 55.33 17.79 -8.70
C SER A 43 55.43 17.23 -7.29
N ASN A 44 56.60 16.74 -6.89
CA ASN A 44 56.86 16.31 -5.50
C ASN A 44 58.31 16.66 -5.08
N PRO A 45 58.52 17.63 -4.15
CA PRO A 45 57.50 18.40 -3.45
C PRO A 45 56.70 19.32 -4.39
N LEU A 46 55.52 19.76 -3.96
CA LEU A 46 54.72 20.75 -4.72
C LEU A 46 55.52 22.04 -4.88
N ASP A 47 55.40 22.67 -6.05
CA ASP A 47 56.04 23.95 -6.32
C ASP A 47 55.39 25.06 -5.47
N PRO A 48 56.17 25.86 -4.73
CA PRO A 48 55.64 26.85 -3.81
C PRO A 48 54.80 27.94 -4.49
N ASP A 49 55.04 28.24 -5.77
CA ASP A 49 54.31 29.28 -6.51
C ASP A 49 52.97 28.78 -7.05
N LEU A 50 52.76 27.46 -7.11
CA LEU A 50 51.52 26.82 -7.61
C LEU A 50 50.75 26.07 -6.52
N GLN A 51 51.37 25.79 -5.36
CA GLN A 51 50.77 25.03 -4.27
C GLN A 51 49.61 25.77 -3.59
N ASP A 52 49.75 27.09 -3.37
CA ASP A 52 48.69 27.91 -2.77
C ASP A 52 48.17 28.94 -3.79
N PRO A 53 47.00 28.69 -4.41
CA PRO A 53 46.43 29.62 -5.38
C PRO A 53 46.06 30.98 -4.79
N ALA A 54 46.00 31.14 -3.46
CA ALA A 54 45.78 32.44 -2.81
C ALA A 54 46.93 33.43 -3.04
N HIS A 55 48.09 32.94 -3.49
CA HIS A 55 49.24 33.78 -3.85
C HIS A 55 49.26 34.18 -5.32
N LEU A 56 48.36 33.63 -6.14
CA LEU A 56 48.22 33.98 -7.54
C LEU A 56 47.19 35.12 -7.70
N PRO A 57 47.52 36.23 -8.39
CA PRO A 57 46.57 37.29 -8.68
C PRO A 57 45.39 36.77 -9.51
N TYR A 58 44.17 37.22 -9.16
CA TYR A 58 42.96 36.92 -9.94
C TYR A 58 42.88 37.79 -11.20
N GLU A 59 43.30 39.05 -11.11
CA GLU A 59 43.45 40.00 -12.23
C GLU A 59 44.83 40.65 -12.21
N ALA A 60 45.31 41.10 -13.37
CA ALA A 60 46.68 41.56 -13.56
C ALA A 60 47.03 42.94 -12.96
N TYR A 61 46.20 43.53 -12.09
CA TYR A 61 46.52 44.84 -11.52
C TYR A 61 46.10 45.01 -10.05
N PRO A 62 46.98 45.57 -9.19
CA PRO A 62 48.36 46.01 -9.48
C PRO A 62 49.36 44.85 -9.42
N ILE A 63 50.28 44.81 -10.39
CA ILE A 63 51.38 43.84 -10.50
C ILE A 63 52.29 43.98 -9.25
N PRO A 64 52.56 42.91 -8.47
CA PRO A 64 53.63 42.92 -7.47
C PRO A 64 54.99 43.16 -8.15
N GLU A 65 55.90 43.93 -7.56
CA GLU A 65 57.24 44.23 -8.13
C GLU A 65 58.10 43.00 -8.49
N ALA A 66 57.68 41.79 -8.09
CA ALA A 66 58.25 40.51 -8.50
C ALA A 66 57.14 39.52 -8.90
N SER A 67 56.69 39.55 -10.16
CA SER A 67 55.80 38.53 -10.75
C SER A 67 56.63 37.43 -11.42
N VAL A 68 56.35 36.16 -11.07
CA VAL A 68 56.94 34.99 -11.72
C VAL A 68 56.31 34.83 -13.10
N SER A 69 57.09 34.63 -14.15
CA SER A 69 56.52 34.39 -15.49
C SER A 69 55.96 32.96 -15.64
N VAL A 70 54.91 32.77 -16.45
CA VAL A 70 54.43 31.44 -16.84
C VAL A 70 55.54 30.58 -17.46
N ASN A 71 56.52 31.20 -18.13
CA ASN A 71 57.67 30.52 -18.74
C ASN A 71 58.61 29.89 -17.71
N GLU A 72 58.73 30.47 -16.51
CA GLU A 72 59.57 29.94 -15.43
C GLU A 72 58.99 28.64 -14.85
N LYS A 73 57.69 28.38 -15.09
CA LYS A 73 56.96 27.18 -14.64
C LYS A 73 56.48 26.30 -15.80
N ALA A 74 57.07 26.44 -16.99
CA ALA A 74 56.60 25.80 -18.22
C ALA A 74 56.40 24.28 -18.08
N SER A 75 57.38 23.53 -17.57
CA SER A 75 57.31 22.07 -17.44
C SER A 75 56.16 21.61 -16.53
N LEU A 76 55.86 22.36 -15.46
CA LEU A 76 54.77 22.04 -14.53
C LEU A 76 53.40 22.32 -15.15
N ILE A 77 53.25 23.47 -15.82
CA ILE A 77 52.01 23.84 -16.50
C ILE A 77 51.72 22.87 -17.64
N GLN A 78 52.73 22.50 -18.43
CA GLN A 78 52.62 21.50 -19.50
C GLN A 78 52.14 20.15 -18.96
N ALA A 79 52.73 19.67 -17.85
CA ALA A 79 52.32 18.42 -17.22
C ALA A 79 50.90 18.48 -16.64
N ALA A 80 50.54 19.59 -15.97
CA ALA A 80 49.23 19.77 -15.36
C ALA A 80 48.10 19.87 -16.38
N LEU A 81 48.34 20.54 -17.51
CA LEU A 81 47.34 20.77 -18.55
C LEU A 81 47.44 19.76 -19.70
N ASN A 82 48.43 18.86 -19.67
CA ASN A 82 48.74 17.93 -20.75
C ASN A 82 48.92 18.66 -22.10
N LEU A 83 49.81 19.65 -22.10
CA LEU A 83 50.21 20.42 -23.28
C LEU A 83 51.59 19.96 -23.74
N SER A 84 51.79 19.87 -25.06
CA SER A 84 53.13 19.77 -25.64
C SER A 84 53.90 21.10 -25.53
N GLU A 85 55.22 21.06 -25.77
CA GLU A 85 56.07 22.26 -25.77
C GLU A 85 55.60 23.28 -26.83
N GLU A 86 55.31 22.82 -28.06
CA GLU A 86 54.79 23.67 -29.14
C GLU A 86 53.45 24.32 -28.77
N GLU A 87 52.52 23.57 -28.19
CA GLU A 87 51.21 24.10 -27.79
C GLU A 87 51.32 25.11 -26.64
N PHE A 88 52.22 24.87 -25.69
CA PHE A 88 52.48 25.82 -24.61
C PHE A 88 53.03 27.14 -25.16
N ASP A 89 54.03 27.09 -26.05
CA ASP A 89 54.61 28.29 -26.66
C ASP A 89 53.59 29.09 -27.47
N LEU A 90 52.72 28.40 -28.22
CA LEU A 90 51.62 29.03 -28.94
C LEU A 90 50.63 29.74 -28.00
N LEU A 91 50.27 29.10 -26.88
CA LEU A 91 49.37 29.70 -25.90
C LEU A 91 50.01 30.87 -25.14
N VAL A 92 51.31 30.81 -24.85
CA VAL A 92 52.07 31.92 -24.26
C VAL A 92 52.12 33.12 -25.21
N ALA A 93 52.26 32.87 -26.52
CA ALA A 93 52.18 33.92 -27.53
C ALA A 93 50.78 34.57 -27.55
N GLU A 94 49.72 33.76 -27.42
CA GLU A 94 48.34 34.22 -27.43
C GLU A 94 47.98 35.13 -26.24
N LEU A 95 48.68 35.03 -25.10
CA LEU A 95 48.44 35.91 -23.95
C LEU A 95 48.58 37.41 -24.29
N VAL A 96 49.37 37.77 -25.31
CA VAL A 96 49.53 39.16 -25.78
C VAL A 96 48.26 39.70 -26.43
N ASN A 97 47.39 38.82 -26.91
CA ASN A 97 46.09 39.16 -27.51
C ASN A 97 44.97 39.23 -26.47
N THR A 98 45.20 38.78 -25.23
CA THR A 98 44.21 38.86 -24.14
C THR A 98 44.13 40.28 -23.54
N PRO A 99 43.07 40.64 -22.79
CA PRO A 99 42.90 41.99 -22.22
C PRO A 99 44.07 42.48 -21.36
N TYR A 100 44.73 41.57 -20.64
CA TYR A 100 45.78 41.93 -19.68
C TYR A 100 47.20 41.94 -20.27
N LYS A 101 47.40 41.37 -21.47
CA LYS A 101 48.63 41.47 -22.28
C LYS A 101 49.95 41.22 -21.52
N ASN A 102 49.96 40.28 -20.58
CA ASN A 102 51.14 39.91 -19.79
C ASN A 102 51.40 38.41 -19.83
N ARG A 103 52.58 38.01 -19.36
CA ARG A 103 53.02 36.61 -19.26
C ARG A 103 53.26 36.20 -17.80
N ASP A 104 52.57 36.86 -16.88
CA ASP A 104 52.70 36.62 -15.45
C ASP A 104 51.95 35.35 -15.05
N LEU A 105 52.45 34.65 -14.04
CA LEU A 105 51.77 33.52 -13.44
C LEU A 105 50.56 34.02 -12.64
N THR A 106 49.38 33.95 -13.25
CA THR A 106 48.11 34.40 -12.67
C THR A 106 47.03 33.32 -12.84
N LEU A 107 46.00 33.35 -12.00
CA LEU A 107 44.85 32.44 -12.17
C LEU A 107 44.16 32.68 -13.50
N TYR A 108 44.12 33.91 -13.99
CA TYR A 108 43.55 34.24 -15.30
C TYR A 108 44.32 33.55 -16.43
N ASN A 109 45.65 33.70 -16.51
CA ASN A 109 46.45 33.13 -17.59
C ASN A 109 46.42 31.59 -17.59
N LEU A 110 46.48 30.96 -16.40
CA LEU A 110 46.31 29.51 -16.27
C LEU A 110 44.91 29.06 -16.74
N SER A 111 43.88 29.86 -16.46
CA SER A 111 42.51 29.59 -16.91
C SER A 111 42.38 29.70 -18.43
N VAL A 112 43.03 30.67 -19.06
CA VAL A 112 43.08 30.80 -20.53
C VAL A 112 43.70 29.55 -21.15
N PHE A 113 44.83 29.07 -20.65
CA PHE A 113 45.45 27.83 -21.15
C PHE A 113 44.52 26.62 -21.00
N TYR A 114 43.87 26.49 -19.85
CA TYR A 114 42.92 25.41 -19.63
C TYR A 114 41.70 25.49 -20.55
N ARG A 115 41.18 26.70 -20.84
CA ARG A 115 40.06 26.89 -21.77
C ARG A 115 40.40 26.40 -23.18
N PHE A 116 41.56 26.76 -23.69
CA PHE A 116 42.03 26.29 -25.00
C PHE A 116 42.21 24.77 -25.01
N ARG A 117 42.82 24.19 -23.96
CA ARG A 117 42.96 22.74 -23.85
C ARG A 117 41.60 22.03 -23.79
N LEU A 118 40.70 22.50 -22.95
CA LEU A 118 39.36 21.95 -22.78
C LEU A 118 38.55 22.00 -24.08
N LEU A 119 38.63 23.12 -24.80
CA LEU A 119 37.99 23.29 -26.10
C LEU A 119 38.58 22.37 -27.16
N ALA A 120 39.90 22.34 -27.28
CA ALA A 120 40.63 21.46 -28.19
C ALA A 120 40.18 20.00 -28.02
N ASP A 121 40.14 19.52 -26.77
CA ASP A 121 39.67 18.16 -26.44
C ASP A 121 38.18 17.96 -26.75
N THR A 122 37.33 18.92 -26.41
CA THR A 122 35.88 18.79 -26.57
C THR A 122 35.46 18.82 -28.05
N LEU A 123 36.11 19.67 -28.84
CA LEU A 123 35.84 19.86 -30.27
C LEU A 123 36.68 18.93 -31.16
N ARG A 124 37.62 18.17 -30.57
CA ARG A 124 38.56 17.28 -31.27
C ARG A 124 39.41 18.03 -32.29
N LEU A 125 39.93 19.18 -31.87
CA LEU A 125 40.85 20.02 -32.64
C LEU A 125 42.21 20.07 -31.93
N SER A 126 43.29 20.30 -32.66
CA SER A 126 44.56 20.68 -32.05
C SER A 126 44.48 22.11 -31.47
N VAL A 127 45.31 22.43 -30.48
CA VAL A 127 45.38 23.80 -29.93
C VAL A 127 45.73 24.81 -31.02
N ARG A 128 46.59 24.42 -31.97
CA ARG A 128 46.97 25.23 -33.13
C ARG A 128 45.78 25.56 -34.05
N GLU A 129 44.98 24.56 -34.41
CA GLU A 129 43.78 24.79 -35.21
C GLU A 129 42.78 25.68 -34.48
N LEU A 130 42.62 25.47 -33.17
CA LEU A 130 41.74 26.30 -32.36
C LEU A 130 42.20 27.75 -32.33
N LEU A 131 43.50 28.02 -32.18
CA LEU A 131 44.07 29.37 -32.24
C LEU A 131 43.82 30.04 -33.59
N ILE A 132 44.06 29.33 -34.70
CA ILE A 132 43.74 29.84 -36.05
C ILE A 132 42.26 30.24 -36.12
N LEU A 133 41.36 29.41 -35.61
CA LEU A 133 39.92 29.66 -35.65
C LEU A 133 39.51 30.80 -34.72
N THR A 134 40.13 30.93 -33.55
CA THR A 134 39.93 32.05 -32.62
C THR A 134 40.34 33.37 -33.28
N GLU A 135 41.57 33.45 -33.81
CA GLU A 135 42.05 34.64 -34.53
C GLU A 135 41.13 34.99 -35.71
N THR A 136 40.71 33.96 -36.47
CA THR A 136 39.88 34.13 -37.65
C THR A 136 38.45 34.61 -37.31
N ALA A 137 37.82 34.04 -36.28
CA ALA A 137 36.41 34.30 -35.95
C ALA A 137 36.19 35.49 -35.01
N LEU A 138 37.14 35.76 -34.11
CA LEU A 138 37.06 36.80 -33.08
C LEU A 138 37.98 38.00 -33.37
N GLY A 139 39.05 37.82 -34.14
CA GLY A 139 39.96 38.90 -34.52
C GLY A 139 40.64 39.57 -33.32
N ALA A 140 40.83 40.89 -33.41
CA ALA A 140 41.52 41.69 -32.39
C ALA A 140 40.70 41.92 -31.11
N ASP A 141 39.42 41.55 -31.11
CA ASP A 141 38.47 41.77 -30.00
C ASP A 141 38.43 40.58 -29.00
N PHE A 142 39.33 39.60 -29.14
CA PHE A 142 39.38 38.42 -28.28
C PHE A 142 39.72 38.79 -26.82
N SER A 143 38.79 38.56 -25.89
CA SER A 143 38.97 38.86 -24.46
C SER A 143 39.48 37.66 -23.64
N GLY A 144 40.02 36.64 -24.28
CA GLY A 144 40.42 35.42 -23.59
C GLY A 144 39.23 34.61 -23.07
N PHE A 145 38.09 34.65 -23.77
CA PHE A 145 36.85 33.93 -23.43
C PHE A 145 36.15 34.43 -22.15
N SER A 146 36.33 35.70 -21.80
CA SER A 146 35.67 36.32 -20.63
C SER A 146 34.20 36.67 -20.87
N ASP A 147 33.77 36.71 -22.14
CA ASP A 147 32.39 36.91 -22.58
C ASP A 147 31.81 35.64 -23.22
N LEU A 148 30.56 35.29 -22.88
CA LEU A 148 29.84 34.16 -23.47
C LEU A 148 29.54 34.37 -24.96
N GLY A 149 29.46 35.63 -25.42
CA GLY A 149 29.29 35.95 -26.83
C GLY A 149 30.44 35.42 -27.70
N GLU A 150 31.68 35.55 -27.24
CA GLU A 150 32.87 35.02 -27.92
C GLU A 150 32.80 33.50 -28.08
N TRP A 151 32.36 32.79 -27.03
CA TRP A 151 32.16 31.35 -27.07
C TRP A 151 31.18 30.94 -28.16
N LEU A 152 30.00 31.58 -28.15
CA LEU A 152 28.95 31.27 -29.11
C LEU A 152 29.44 31.54 -30.53
N ARG A 153 30.07 32.69 -30.74
CA ARG A 153 30.61 33.13 -32.03
C ARG A 153 31.65 32.15 -32.58
N LEU A 154 32.60 31.72 -31.75
CA LEU A 154 33.63 30.77 -32.15
C LEU A 154 33.03 29.39 -32.45
N ILE A 155 32.14 28.88 -31.60
CA ILE A 155 31.49 27.58 -31.82
C ILE A 155 30.68 27.60 -33.13
N GLU A 156 29.93 28.67 -33.39
CA GLU A 156 29.20 28.84 -34.65
C GLU A 156 30.13 28.85 -35.86
N ALA A 157 31.24 29.60 -35.79
CA ALA A 157 32.26 29.64 -36.84
C ALA A 157 32.88 28.25 -37.10
N ILE A 158 33.22 27.51 -36.04
CA ILE A 158 33.79 26.16 -36.13
C ILE A 158 32.77 25.20 -36.77
N GLN A 159 31.52 25.22 -36.32
CA GLN A 159 30.46 24.38 -36.89
C GLN A 159 30.25 24.68 -38.37
N LEU A 160 30.26 25.97 -38.75
CA LEU A 160 30.13 26.42 -40.12
C LEU A 160 31.24 25.88 -41.01
N LEU A 161 32.50 25.93 -40.53
CA LEU A 161 33.68 25.44 -41.24
C LEU A 161 33.72 23.92 -41.33
N GLN A 162 33.53 23.20 -40.23
CA GLN A 162 33.58 21.73 -40.19
C GLN A 162 32.60 21.05 -41.17
N THR A 163 31.48 21.71 -41.46
CA THR A 163 30.43 21.21 -42.36
C THR A 163 30.55 21.76 -43.78
N SER A 164 31.51 22.66 -44.04
CA SER A 164 31.76 23.24 -45.37
C SER A 164 32.61 22.37 -46.29
N GLY A 165 33.38 21.43 -45.73
CA GLY A 165 34.40 20.67 -46.45
C GLY A 165 35.78 21.34 -46.52
N ILE A 166 35.92 22.58 -46.05
CA ILE A 166 37.20 23.30 -45.93
C ILE A 166 37.92 22.86 -44.65
N GLN A 167 39.19 22.47 -44.76
CA GLN A 167 40.01 22.14 -43.60
C GLN A 167 40.51 23.42 -42.93
N SER A 168 40.39 23.52 -41.60
CA SER A 168 40.84 24.69 -40.82
C SER A 168 42.31 25.03 -41.06
N SER A 169 43.17 24.01 -41.15
CA SER A 169 44.60 24.15 -41.45
C SER A 169 44.90 24.72 -42.85
N SER A 170 43.95 24.63 -43.80
CA SER A 170 44.11 25.16 -45.16
C SER A 170 43.68 26.62 -45.30
N LEU A 171 43.01 27.21 -44.29
CA LEU A 171 42.53 28.59 -44.35
C LEU A 171 43.64 29.61 -44.66
N PRO A 172 44.83 29.57 -44.03
CA PRO A 172 45.92 30.46 -44.38
C PRO A 172 46.29 30.37 -45.86
N ALA A 173 46.45 29.16 -46.40
CA ALA A 173 46.84 28.94 -47.80
C ALA A 173 45.76 29.39 -48.81
N LEU A 174 44.48 29.35 -48.43
CA LEU A 174 43.36 29.72 -49.30
C LEU A 174 43.06 31.21 -49.33
N PHE A 175 43.48 31.98 -48.32
CA PHE A 175 43.04 33.38 -48.16
C PHE A 175 44.12 34.38 -47.76
N ILE A 176 45.26 33.96 -47.19
CA ILE A 176 46.40 34.85 -46.96
C ILE A 176 47.24 34.86 -48.22
N GLN A 177 47.18 35.96 -48.97
CA GLN A 177 47.87 36.10 -50.24
C GLN A 177 49.34 36.53 -50.03
N GLU A 178 50.15 35.62 -49.48
CA GLU A 178 51.62 35.65 -49.58
C GLU A 178 52.14 34.64 -50.63
N ALA A 179 51.25 33.94 -51.34
CA ALA A 179 51.63 32.93 -52.30
C ALA A 179 52.54 33.52 -53.40
N GLU A 180 53.78 33.01 -53.48
CA GLU A 180 54.57 33.09 -54.69
C GLU A 180 53.68 32.65 -55.86
N VAL A 181 53.67 33.44 -56.93
CA VAL A 181 52.92 33.11 -58.15
C VAL A 181 53.32 31.69 -58.57
N VAL A 182 52.34 30.77 -58.59
CA VAL A 182 52.58 29.39 -58.99
C VAL A 182 52.89 29.40 -60.48
N GLN A 183 54.16 29.20 -60.81
CA GLN A 183 54.59 29.21 -62.19
C GLN A 183 54.22 27.90 -62.87
N LEU A 184 53.50 28.00 -63.99
CA LEU A 184 53.37 26.88 -64.91
C LEU A 184 54.77 26.50 -65.43
N PRO A 185 55.00 25.22 -65.76
CA PRO A 185 56.24 24.81 -66.41
C PRO A 185 56.50 25.66 -67.65
N ASP A 186 57.72 26.18 -67.81
CA ASP A 186 58.09 27.02 -68.96
C ASP A 186 57.72 26.38 -70.31
N SER A 187 57.81 25.04 -70.41
CA SER A 187 57.40 24.30 -71.60
C SER A 187 55.90 24.41 -71.91
N ARG A 188 55.03 24.42 -70.89
CA ARG A 188 53.59 24.68 -71.07
C ARG A 188 53.36 26.12 -71.51
N ILE A 189 54.00 27.09 -70.86
CA ILE A 189 53.84 28.52 -71.20
C ILE A 189 54.28 28.78 -72.65
N ALA A 190 55.43 28.25 -73.05
CA ALA A 190 55.91 28.35 -74.43
C ALA A 190 54.92 27.71 -75.43
N THR A 191 54.33 26.56 -75.10
CA THR A 191 53.32 25.91 -75.94
C THR A 191 52.06 26.76 -76.09
N ILE A 192 51.57 27.35 -75.00
CA ILE A 192 50.40 28.24 -75.01
C ILE A 192 50.67 29.44 -75.90
N LEU A 193 51.76 30.18 -75.65
CA LEU A 193 52.08 31.38 -76.40
C LEU A 193 52.35 31.08 -77.88
N ALA A 194 52.98 29.95 -78.21
CA ALA A 194 53.16 29.52 -79.58
C ALA A 194 51.82 29.22 -80.28
N THR A 195 50.93 28.49 -79.59
CA THR A 195 49.60 28.15 -80.10
C THR A 195 48.76 29.40 -80.33
N LEU A 196 48.79 30.33 -79.38
CA LEU A 196 48.10 31.62 -79.48
C LEU A 196 48.66 32.47 -80.63
N ARG A 197 49.98 32.67 -80.68
CA ARG A 197 50.61 33.50 -81.73
C ARG A 197 50.30 32.96 -83.12
N GLU A 198 50.52 31.68 -83.36
CA GLU A 198 50.32 31.09 -84.69
C GLU A 198 48.84 30.92 -85.04
N GLY A 199 47.99 30.58 -84.06
CA GLY A 199 46.55 30.47 -84.28
C GLY A 199 45.91 31.83 -84.58
N VAL A 200 46.31 32.91 -83.88
CA VAL A 200 45.82 34.26 -84.17
C VAL A 200 46.29 34.72 -85.55
N LYS A 201 47.55 34.49 -85.95
CA LYS A 201 48.03 34.77 -87.32
C LYS A 201 47.23 34.03 -88.40
N GLN A 202 46.90 32.76 -88.15
CA GLN A 202 46.08 31.97 -89.09
C GLN A 202 44.67 32.56 -89.23
N ILE A 203 44.07 32.99 -88.13
CA ILE A 203 42.76 33.64 -88.15
C ILE A 203 42.86 35.01 -88.83
N ASP A 204 43.89 35.82 -88.55
CA ASP A 204 44.13 37.09 -89.24
C ASP A 204 44.19 36.92 -90.77
N GLY A 205 44.87 35.87 -91.24
CA GLY A 205 44.96 35.53 -92.66
C GLY A 205 43.66 35.02 -93.29
N GLN A 206 42.71 34.51 -92.49
CA GLN A 206 41.39 34.07 -92.97
C GLN A 206 40.42 35.25 -93.20
N PHE A 207 40.68 36.41 -92.59
CA PHE A 207 39.83 37.61 -92.67
C PHE A 207 40.60 38.83 -93.22
N PRO A 208 41.05 38.80 -94.48
CA PRO A 208 41.89 39.85 -95.07
C PRO A 208 41.15 41.19 -95.28
N MET A 209 39.83 41.21 -95.22
CA MET A 209 38.98 42.40 -95.41
C MET A 209 38.33 42.90 -94.11
N ALA A 210 38.75 42.37 -92.95
CA ALA A 210 38.17 42.73 -91.64
C ALA A 210 38.20 44.24 -91.34
N ASP A 211 39.20 44.98 -91.84
CA ASP A 211 39.28 46.43 -91.64
C ASP A 211 38.24 47.23 -92.44
N GLN A 212 37.54 46.57 -93.36
CA GLN A 212 36.55 47.18 -94.26
C GLN A 212 35.13 46.66 -94.04
N GLU A 213 34.95 45.47 -93.46
CA GLU A 213 33.63 44.85 -93.21
C GLU A 213 33.37 44.54 -91.73
N VAL A 214 32.32 45.16 -91.17
CA VAL A 214 31.93 45.01 -89.75
C VAL A 214 31.61 43.54 -89.40
N THR A 215 31.02 42.78 -90.31
CA THR A 215 30.66 41.37 -90.06
C THR A 215 31.90 40.46 -90.08
N GLU A 216 32.87 40.69 -90.97
CA GLU A 216 34.14 39.97 -90.94
C GLU A 216 34.95 40.34 -89.69
N ALA A 217 35.00 41.62 -89.32
CA ALA A 217 35.64 42.07 -88.07
C ALA A 217 35.04 41.39 -86.83
N ALA A 218 33.70 41.30 -86.77
CA ALA A 218 33.01 40.64 -85.67
C ALA A 218 33.29 39.13 -85.62
N ASN A 219 33.23 38.44 -86.77
CA ASN A 219 33.53 37.00 -86.83
C ASN A 219 35.00 36.69 -86.51
N LYS A 220 35.93 37.52 -87.00
CA LYS A 220 37.35 37.45 -86.65
C LYS A 220 37.54 37.57 -85.15
N ALA A 221 36.93 38.58 -84.51
CA ALA A 221 37.02 38.79 -83.08
C ALA A 221 36.46 37.60 -82.27
N ILE A 222 35.31 37.04 -82.68
CA ILE A 222 34.70 35.86 -82.05
C ILE A 222 35.63 34.64 -82.13
N GLN A 223 36.23 34.38 -83.30
CA GLN A 223 37.13 33.24 -83.46
C GLN A 223 38.45 33.40 -82.69
N GLN A 224 39.03 34.61 -82.70
CA GLN A 224 40.23 34.91 -81.90
C GLN A 224 39.94 34.75 -80.41
N GLU A 225 38.79 35.24 -79.94
CA GLU A 225 38.37 35.09 -78.54
C GLU A 225 38.17 33.63 -78.15
N ALA A 226 37.48 32.84 -78.99
CA ALA A 226 37.31 31.41 -78.76
C ALA A 226 38.66 30.66 -78.69
N LEU A 227 39.61 30.98 -79.58
CA LEU A 227 40.95 30.39 -79.57
C LEU A 227 41.71 30.72 -78.27
N VAL A 228 41.65 31.98 -77.82
CA VAL A 228 42.31 32.40 -76.58
C VAL A 228 41.74 31.65 -75.38
N LEU A 229 40.41 31.61 -75.28
CA LEU A 229 39.71 30.92 -74.20
C LEU A 229 40.01 29.42 -74.18
N GLU A 230 39.98 28.75 -75.33
CA GLU A 230 40.26 27.31 -75.44
C GLU A 230 41.73 26.98 -75.12
N SER A 231 42.68 27.78 -75.64
CA SER A 231 44.11 27.56 -75.42
C SER A 231 44.50 27.71 -73.95
N ILE A 232 43.99 28.77 -73.30
CA ILE A 232 44.23 29.00 -71.87
C ILE A 232 43.45 27.99 -71.02
N GLY A 233 42.18 27.72 -71.35
CA GLY A 233 41.32 26.77 -70.63
C GLY A 233 41.90 25.36 -70.59
N ASN A 234 42.37 24.85 -71.73
CA ASN A 234 43.05 23.56 -71.82
C ASN A 234 44.36 23.54 -71.01
N ALA A 235 45.09 24.65 -70.97
CA ALA A 235 46.36 24.73 -70.27
C ALA A 235 46.21 24.71 -68.74
N ILE A 236 45.14 25.30 -68.20
CA ILE A 236 44.89 25.35 -66.75
C ILE A 236 43.75 24.42 -66.29
N ASN A 237 43.25 23.55 -67.18
CA ASN A 237 42.18 22.58 -66.95
C ASN A 237 40.87 23.23 -66.46
N THR A 238 40.30 24.14 -67.26
CA THR A 238 39.01 24.78 -66.98
C THR A 238 38.21 25.05 -68.25
N VAL A 239 36.95 25.46 -68.10
CA VAL A 239 36.04 25.78 -69.20
C VAL A 239 36.13 27.25 -69.63
N PRO A 240 35.84 27.59 -70.90
CA PRO A 240 35.90 28.96 -71.42
C PRO A 240 35.13 30.00 -70.58
N GLU A 241 33.95 29.63 -70.07
CA GLU A 241 33.07 30.50 -69.29
C GLU A 241 33.71 30.97 -67.98
N ILE A 242 34.61 30.16 -67.41
CA ILE A 242 35.35 30.52 -66.20
C ILE A 242 36.50 31.46 -66.55
N ILE A 243 37.20 31.21 -67.66
CA ILE A 243 38.29 32.10 -68.11
C ILE A 243 37.76 33.50 -68.36
N ILE A 244 36.68 33.65 -69.13
CA ILE A 244 36.12 34.98 -69.42
C ILE A 244 35.55 35.67 -68.18
N THR A 245 35.12 34.89 -67.18
CA THR A 245 34.65 35.43 -65.89
C THR A 245 35.82 35.96 -65.03
N LEU A 246 36.97 35.29 -65.04
CA LEU A 246 38.15 35.68 -64.25
C LEU A 246 39.06 36.68 -64.97
N LEU A 247 39.11 36.63 -66.30
CA LEU A 247 39.91 37.45 -67.18
C LEU A 247 39.04 38.01 -68.31
N PRO A 248 38.27 39.08 -68.04
CA PRO A 248 37.35 39.66 -69.02
C PRO A 248 38.05 40.42 -70.14
N ASP A 249 39.28 40.91 -69.91
CA ASP A 249 40.09 41.56 -70.94
C ASP A 249 41.09 40.57 -71.55
N LEU A 250 40.77 40.13 -72.77
CA LEU A 250 41.60 39.21 -73.56
C LEU A 250 42.45 39.96 -74.60
N SER A 251 42.35 41.29 -74.68
CA SER A 251 43.07 42.08 -75.68
C SER A 251 44.59 41.87 -75.70
N PRO A 252 45.30 41.66 -74.56
CA PRO A 252 46.75 41.47 -74.58
C PRO A 252 47.20 40.21 -75.35
N PHE A 253 46.36 39.17 -75.41
CA PHE A 253 46.70 37.90 -76.07
C PHE A 253 46.52 37.93 -77.59
N ARG A 254 45.89 39.00 -78.11
CA ARG A 254 45.66 39.26 -79.54
C ARG A 254 46.27 40.57 -80.00
N ASP A 255 47.15 41.16 -79.19
CA ASP A 255 47.81 42.43 -79.53
C ASP A 255 48.78 42.24 -80.69
N ASP A 256 48.75 43.15 -81.66
CA ASP A 256 49.59 43.08 -82.87
C ASP A 256 51.08 43.00 -82.54
N VAL A 257 51.55 43.61 -81.44
CA VAL A 257 52.96 43.55 -81.00
C VAL A 257 53.36 42.13 -80.63
N PHE A 258 52.44 41.34 -80.07
CA PHE A 258 52.70 39.94 -79.75
C PHE A 258 52.56 39.03 -80.97
N VAL A 259 51.51 39.25 -81.78
CA VAL A 259 51.14 38.38 -82.91
C VAL A 259 52.14 38.53 -84.05
N SER A 260 52.49 39.76 -84.44
CA SER A 260 53.36 40.03 -85.59
C SER A 260 54.87 39.94 -85.30
N SER A 261 55.27 39.68 -84.05
CA SER A 261 56.69 39.64 -83.67
C SER A 261 57.41 38.39 -84.21
N ASP A 262 58.54 38.64 -84.89
CA ASP A 262 59.48 37.61 -85.36
C ASP A 262 60.48 37.15 -84.28
N GLN A 263 60.45 37.76 -83.09
CA GLN A 263 61.35 37.37 -82.00
C GLN A 263 60.95 36.02 -81.39
N PRO A 264 61.94 35.20 -80.94
CA PRO A 264 61.65 33.98 -80.20
C PRO A 264 60.87 34.30 -78.91
N LEU A 265 59.96 33.40 -78.51
CA LEU A 265 59.10 33.59 -77.34
C LEU A 265 59.87 33.74 -76.02
N TYR A 266 61.04 33.10 -75.94
CA TYR A 266 61.94 33.16 -74.81
C TYR A 266 63.38 32.91 -75.26
N GLU A 267 64.33 33.32 -74.41
CA GLU A 267 65.74 32.99 -74.53
C GLU A 267 66.25 32.40 -73.21
N ILE A 268 67.31 31.59 -73.26
CA ILE A 268 67.97 31.07 -72.06
C ILE A 268 69.18 31.96 -71.77
N ASN A 269 69.18 32.63 -70.62
CA ASN A 269 70.28 33.51 -70.24
C ASN A 269 71.53 32.70 -69.78
N GLY A 270 72.64 33.40 -69.54
CA GLY A 270 73.91 32.80 -69.09
C GLY A 270 73.86 32.07 -67.74
N GLN A 271 72.73 32.12 -67.01
CA GLN A 271 72.48 31.39 -65.76
C GLN A 271 71.50 30.21 -65.95
N GLN A 272 71.22 29.79 -67.19
CA GLN A 272 70.22 28.76 -67.52
C GLN A 272 68.78 29.09 -67.09
N LYS A 273 68.43 30.37 -66.95
CA LYS A 273 67.06 30.80 -66.69
C LYS A 273 66.38 31.32 -67.95
N THR A 274 65.10 30.97 -68.10
CA THR A 274 64.22 31.46 -69.17
C THR A 274 63.97 32.96 -68.99
N VAL A 275 64.21 33.73 -70.04
CA VAL A 275 63.86 35.15 -70.14
C VAL A 275 62.80 35.29 -71.22
N TRP A 276 61.60 35.71 -70.82
CA TRP A 276 60.44 35.81 -71.70
C TRP A 276 60.44 37.11 -72.50
N ALA A 277 60.14 37.03 -73.80
CA ALA A 277 60.00 38.22 -74.64
C ALA A 277 58.72 39.02 -74.32
N PHE A 278 57.70 38.36 -73.75
CA PHE A 278 56.40 38.93 -73.38
C PHE A 278 56.08 38.63 -71.91
N PRO A 279 56.83 39.19 -70.94
CA PRO A 279 56.70 38.84 -69.53
C PRO A 279 55.29 39.13 -68.98
N ASN A 280 54.63 40.20 -69.43
CA ASN A 280 53.27 40.53 -68.98
C ASN A 280 52.23 39.44 -69.31
N LEU A 281 52.34 38.79 -70.47
CA LEU A 281 51.43 37.69 -70.86
C LEU A 281 51.69 36.45 -70.00
N VAL A 282 52.95 36.18 -69.71
CA VAL A 282 53.39 35.09 -68.83
C VAL A 282 52.90 35.32 -67.40
N ASP A 283 53.08 36.53 -66.88
CA ASP A 283 52.60 36.94 -65.56
C ASP A 283 51.09 36.82 -65.46
N THR A 284 50.36 37.23 -66.51
CA THR A 284 48.89 37.11 -66.58
C THR A 284 48.44 35.64 -66.56
N ILE A 285 49.07 34.77 -67.35
CA ILE A 285 48.76 33.33 -67.37
C ILE A 285 49.03 32.69 -65.99
N ASN A 286 50.19 32.98 -65.38
CA ASN A 286 50.55 32.40 -64.10
C ASN A 286 49.66 32.93 -62.95
N LEU A 287 49.28 34.21 -62.98
CA LEU A 287 48.33 34.79 -62.01
C LEU A 287 46.94 34.14 -62.16
N LEU A 288 46.48 33.93 -63.39
CA LEU A 288 45.23 33.25 -63.66
C LEU A 288 45.25 31.78 -63.20
N HIS A 289 46.34 31.06 -63.46
CA HIS A 289 46.53 29.70 -62.99
C HIS A 289 46.50 29.62 -61.45
N THR A 290 47.26 30.50 -60.78
CA THR A 290 47.30 30.57 -59.31
C THR A 290 45.92 30.86 -58.72
N SER A 291 45.20 31.82 -59.31
CA SER A 291 43.84 32.16 -58.89
C SER A 291 42.86 31.00 -59.13
N TRP A 292 42.94 30.34 -60.28
CA TRP A 292 42.07 29.22 -60.61
C TRP A 292 42.32 28.00 -59.72
N ASP A 293 43.56 27.64 -59.43
CA ASP A 293 43.88 26.50 -58.56
C ASP A 293 43.28 26.67 -57.16
N ARG A 294 43.35 27.89 -56.61
CA ARG A 294 42.73 28.25 -55.33
C ARG A 294 41.21 28.19 -55.41
N LEU A 295 40.60 28.79 -56.44
CA LEU A 295 39.15 28.81 -56.62
C LEU A 295 38.59 27.41 -56.87
N ASN A 296 39.28 26.56 -57.63
CA ASN A 296 38.89 25.19 -57.93
C ASN A 296 38.91 24.33 -56.65
N GLN A 297 39.89 24.54 -55.75
CA GLN A 297 39.88 23.92 -54.42
C GLN A 297 38.63 24.32 -53.62
N LEU A 298 38.27 25.61 -53.62
CA LEU A 298 37.05 26.10 -52.95
C LEU A 298 35.77 25.54 -53.59
N ILE A 299 35.66 25.54 -54.91
CA ILE A 299 34.50 25.00 -55.65
C ILE A 299 34.29 23.53 -55.31
N ARG A 300 35.37 22.74 -55.30
CA ARG A 300 35.34 21.32 -54.92
C ARG A 300 34.94 21.12 -53.46
N ALA A 301 35.55 21.88 -52.55
CA ALA A 301 35.21 21.81 -51.12
C ALA A 301 33.73 22.12 -50.87
N LEU A 302 33.22 23.19 -51.49
CA LEU A 302 31.83 23.64 -51.34
C LEU A 302 30.83 22.86 -52.20
N GLN A 303 31.30 21.95 -53.06
CA GLN A 303 30.48 21.19 -54.02
C GLN A 303 29.60 22.12 -54.89
N LEU A 304 30.19 23.19 -55.42
CA LEU A 304 29.51 24.13 -56.33
C LEU A 304 29.58 23.62 -57.78
N SER A 305 28.52 23.84 -58.56
CA SER A 305 28.60 23.71 -60.02
C SER A 305 29.30 24.92 -60.62
N GLU A 306 29.80 24.78 -61.84
CA GLU A 306 30.44 25.88 -62.59
C GLU A 306 29.47 27.06 -62.76
N GLU A 307 28.20 26.80 -63.08
CA GLU A 307 27.20 27.87 -63.23
C GLU A 307 26.91 28.58 -61.90
N ALA A 308 26.87 27.83 -60.79
CA ALA A 308 26.66 28.41 -59.47
C ALA A 308 27.87 29.25 -59.04
N PHE A 309 29.09 28.79 -59.33
CA PHE A 309 30.31 29.57 -59.11
C PHE A 309 30.26 30.89 -59.88
N ILE A 310 30.03 30.84 -61.20
CA ILE A 310 29.95 32.02 -62.06
C ILE A 310 28.89 32.99 -61.50
N TYR A 311 27.72 32.48 -61.12
CA TYR A 311 26.65 33.29 -60.55
C TYR A 311 27.08 34.05 -59.27
N PHE A 312 27.65 33.36 -58.29
CA PHE A 312 28.07 34.00 -57.03
C PHE A 312 29.30 34.89 -57.20
N TYR A 313 30.20 34.56 -58.11
CA TYR A 313 31.38 35.37 -58.41
C TYR A 313 30.97 36.72 -59.03
N GLN A 314 30.13 36.69 -60.07
CA GLN A 314 29.63 37.89 -60.75
C GLN A 314 28.77 38.78 -59.85
N ASN A 315 28.02 38.17 -58.91
CA ASN A 315 27.17 38.88 -57.95
C ASN A 315 27.83 39.06 -56.57
N SER A 316 29.16 38.92 -56.47
CA SER A 316 29.87 38.91 -55.20
C SER A 316 29.67 40.20 -54.38
N SER A 317 29.51 41.34 -55.04
CA SER A 317 29.21 42.62 -54.37
C SER A 317 27.83 42.62 -53.70
N VAL A 318 26.83 41.98 -54.33
CA VAL A 318 25.46 41.88 -53.82
C VAL A 318 25.37 41.00 -52.57
N PHE A 319 26.11 39.90 -52.57
CA PHE A 319 26.20 38.98 -51.42
C PHE A 319 27.27 39.39 -50.40
N GLN A 320 28.04 40.46 -50.70
CA GLN A 320 29.19 40.90 -49.90
C GLN A 320 30.20 39.76 -49.71
N THR A 321 30.52 39.01 -50.76
CA THR A 321 31.47 37.89 -50.74
C THR A 321 32.71 38.14 -51.60
N SER A 322 32.92 39.38 -52.06
CA SER A 322 34.02 39.72 -52.96
C SER A 322 35.39 39.37 -52.40
N LYS A 323 35.64 39.56 -51.09
CA LYS A 323 36.95 39.23 -50.49
C LYS A 323 37.17 37.72 -50.33
N PHE A 324 36.10 36.93 -50.30
CA PHE A 324 36.20 35.47 -50.31
C PHE A 324 36.66 35.00 -51.69
N TRP A 325 36.05 35.52 -52.75
CA TRP A 325 36.38 35.15 -54.12
C TRP A 325 37.69 35.77 -54.62
N ASP A 326 38.00 37.00 -54.22
CA ASP A 326 39.20 37.74 -54.59
C ASP A 326 39.74 38.52 -53.38
N PRO A 327 40.55 37.85 -52.52
CA PRO A 327 41.05 38.47 -51.30
C PRO A 327 42.05 39.59 -51.63
N PRO A 328 41.99 40.74 -50.95
CA PRO A 328 42.93 41.82 -51.19
C PRO A 328 44.36 41.39 -50.86
N LYS A 329 45.32 41.86 -51.64
CA LYS A 329 46.74 41.59 -51.40
C LYS A 329 47.16 42.05 -50.00
N GLY A 330 47.81 41.16 -49.23
CA GLY A 330 48.22 41.43 -47.85
C GLY A 330 47.09 41.40 -46.82
N ALA A 331 45.89 40.92 -47.16
CA ALA A 331 44.82 40.71 -46.20
C ALA A 331 45.15 39.60 -45.20
N ASN A 332 44.73 39.77 -43.95
CA ASN A 332 44.73 38.71 -42.94
C ASN A 332 43.40 37.92 -42.97
N LEU A 333 43.38 36.77 -42.29
CA LEU A 333 42.19 35.91 -42.24
C LEU A 333 40.97 36.60 -41.64
N ALA A 334 41.16 37.38 -40.57
CA ALA A 334 40.08 38.11 -39.92
C ALA A 334 39.36 39.10 -40.87
N ALA A 335 40.07 39.70 -41.83
CA ALA A 335 39.48 40.63 -42.81
C ALA A 335 38.66 39.93 -43.91
N VAL A 336 38.97 38.66 -44.20
CA VAL A 336 38.31 37.83 -45.23
C VAL A 336 37.18 37.00 -44.62
N PHE A 337 37.27 36.65 -43.34
CA PHE A 337 36.35 35.74 -42.68
C PHE A 337 34.87 36.12 -42.75
N PRO A 338 34.45 37.40 -42.62
CA PRO A 338 33.04 37.75 -42.76
C PRO A 338 32.45 37.40 -44.13
N ASP A 339 33.25 37.53 -45.20
CA ASP A 339 32.85 37.16 -46.56
C ASP A 339 32.78 35.63 -46.71
N LEU A 340 33.77 34.91 -46.15
CA LEU A 340 33.76 33.45 -46.07
C LEU A 340 32.51 32.95 -45.36
N GLU A 341 32.20 33.50 -44.19
CA GLU A 341 31.04 33.13 -43.40
C GLU A 341 29.72 33.35 -44.15
N ARG A 342 29.56 34.50 -44.83
CA ARG A 342 28.37 34.77 -45.64
C ARG A 342 28.22 33.74 -46.76
N GLN A 343 29.32 33.41 -47.44
CA GLN A 343 29.30 32.39 -48.49
C GLN A 343 28.96 31.02 -47.91
N LEU A 344 29.57 30.62 -46.79
CA LEU A 344 29.31 29.34 -46.15
C LEU A 344 27.86 29.24 -45.68
N HIS A 345 27.27 30.29 -45.12
CA HIS A 345 25.85 30.30 -44.77
C HIS A 345 24.92 30.02 -45.97
N LEU A 346 25.24 30.54 -47.17
CA LEU A 346 24.49 30.22 -48.40
C LEU A 346 24.63 28.74 -48.78
N ILE A 347 25.84 28.18 -48.68
CA ILE A 347 26.10 26.76 -48.94
C ILE A 347 25.39 25.87 -47.93
N HIS A 348 25.36 26.27 -46.66
CA HIS A 348 24.63 25.59 -45.61
C HIS A 348 23.13 25.63 -45.85
N PHE A 349 22.57 26.77 -46.25
CA PHE A 349 21.18 26.88 -46.65
C PHE A 349 20.85 25.89 -47.78
N ARG A 350 21.67 25.87 -48.86
CA ARG A 350 21.55 24.89 -49.95
C ARG A 350 21.56 23.45 -49.42
N ASN A 351 22.50 23.13 -48.52
CA ASN A 351 22.60 21.80 -47.95
C ASN A 351 21.41 21.43 -47.04
N ALA A 352 20.77 22.42 -46.41
CA ALA A 352 19.63 22.21 -45.53
C ALA A 352 18.33 21.87 -46.27
N ILE A 353 18.20 22.31 -47.54
CA ILE A 353 17.02 22.06 -48.40
C ILE A 353 17.15 20.79 -49.27
N ARG A 354 17.93 19.79 -48.85
CA ARG A 354 18.15 18.57 -49.64
C ARG A 354 16.84 17.75 -49.86
N PRO A 355 16.63 17.18 -51.07
CA PRO A 355 17.44 17.35 -52.27
C PRO A 355 17.27 18.75 -52.89
N TYR A 356 18.37 19.44 -53.21
CA TYR A 356 18.33 20.74 -53.86
C TYR A 356 18.47 20.57 -55.39
N PRO A 357 17.75 21.38 -56.19
CA PRO A 357 17.89 21.36 -57.64
C PRO A 357 19.22 22.00 -58.07
N LYS A 358 19.73 21.63 -59.26
CA LYS A 358 21.00 22.17 -59.80
C LYS A 358 21.00 23.70 -59.87
N ASN A 359 19.85 24.29 -60.18
CA ASN A 359 19.64 25.73 -60.33
C ASN A 359 19.16 26.45 -59.05
N TRP A 360 19.39 25.90 -57.86
CA TRP A 360 18.94 26.49 -56.58
C TRP A 360 19.34 27.98 -56.40
N TYR A 361 20.48 28.39 -56.96
CA TYR A 361 21.00 29.75 -56.90
C TYR A 361 20.09 30.76 -57.63
N GLN A 362 19.22 30.30 -58.53
CA GLN A 362 18.23 31.17 -59.19
C GLN A 362 17.15 31.69 -58.23
N LEU A 363 17.06 31.16 -57.00
CA LEU A 363 16.22 31.70 -55.93
C LEU A 363 16.42 33.20 -55.74
N PHE A 364 17.63 33.71 -55.96
CA PHE A 364 17.98 35.10 -55.73
C PHE A 364 17.64 36.03 -56.90
N ASN A 365 17.33 35.50 -58.08
CA ASN A 365 17.03 36.32 -59.28
C ASN A 365 15.93 37.38 -59.04
N PRO A 366 14.83 37.09 -58.31
CA PRO A 366 13.80 38.10 -58.04
C PRO A 366 14.26 39.24 -57.13
N ILE A 367 15.43 39.16 -56.51
CA ILE A 367 15.93 40.12 -55.53
C ILE A 367 17.31 40.69 -55.85
N ILE A 368 17.87 40.34 -57.01
CA ILE A 368 19.09 40.92 -57.57
C ILE A 368 18.70 41.86 -58.70
N GLY A 369 18.91 43.18 -58.52
CA GLY A 369 18.63 44.21 -59.53
C GLY A 369 17.68 45.31 -59.06
N SER A 370 17.31 46.21 -59.97
CA SER A 370 16.47 47.39 -59.69
C SER A 370 14.96 47.09 -59.57
N THR A 371 14.51 45.89 -59.94
CA THR A 371 13.11 45.45 -59.92
C THR A 371 12.87 44.29 -58.94
N ALA A 372 13.34 44.44 -57.69
CA ALA A 372 13.20 43.41 -56.68
C ALA A 372 11.72 43.15 -56.30
N SER A 373 11.31 41.88 -56.30
CA SER A 373 9.93 41.44 -56.03
C SER A 373 9.87 40.43 -54.89
N LYS A 374 9.25 40.85 -53.78
CA LYS A 374 9.07 40.00 -52.60
C LYS A 374 8.14 38.82 -52.89
N ALA A 375 7.07 39.04 -53.64
CA ALA A 375 6.14 38.00 -54.05
C ALA A 375 6.82 36.90 -54.87
N ASP A 376 7.63 37.28 -55.86
CA ASP A 376 8.32 36.32 -56.72
C ASP A 376 9.39 35.54 -55.97
N PHE A 377 10.08 36.17 -55.01
CA PHE A 377 10.98 35.46 -54.11
C PHE A 377 10.23 34.42 -53.27
N MET A 378 9.11 34.79 -52.64
CA MET A 378 8.35 33.86 -51.77
C MET A 378 7.78 32.68 -52.57
N ASN A 379 7.31 32.92 -53.79
CA ASN A 379 6.86 31.86 -54.70
C ASN A 379 8.01 30.93 -55.09
N SER A 380 9.17 31.50 -55.45
CA SER A 380 10.38 30.73 -55.79
C SER A 380 10.87 29.92 -54.59
N PHE A 381 10.86 30.50 -53.38
CA PHE A 381 11.22 29.81 -52.14
C PHE A 381 10.24 28.69 -51.82
N ALA A 382 8.92 28.93 -51.92
CA ALA A 382 7.90 27.90 -51.69
C ALA A 382 8.09 26.71 -52.65
N ALA A 383 8.32 26.97 -53.94
CA ALA A 383 8.58 25.95 -54.95
C ALA A 383 9.88 25.18 -54.66
N LEU A 384 10.96 25.87 -54.29
CA LEU A 384 12.25 25.27 -53.97
C LEU A 384 12.20 24.40 -52.70
N SER A 385 11.50 24.88 -51.68
CA SER A 385 11.55 24.35 -50.32
C SER A 385 10.43 23.36 -50.01
N GLY A 386 9.39 23.32 -50.86
CA GLY A 386 8.17 22.54 -50.63
C GLY A 386 7.33 23.03 -49.44
N ARG A 387 7.55 24.27 -48.98
CA ARG A 387 6.89 24.83 -47.80
C ARG A 387 5.64 25.63 -48.17
N PRO A 388 4.59 25.63 -47.32
CA PRO A 388 3.35 26.36 -47.60
C PRO A 388 3.59 27.87 -47.66
N LEU A 389 3.01 28.54 -48.66
CA LEU A 389 3.09 30.00 -48.79
C LEU A 389 2.47 30.72 -47.58
N ALA A 390 1.47 30.12 -46.93
CA ALA A 390 0.84 30.67 -45.73
C ALA A 390 1.84 30.84 -44.56
N ASP A 391 2.73 29.88 -44.35
CA ASP A 391 3.77 29.99 -43.31
C ASP A 391 4.81 31.05 -43.69
N LEU A 392 5.14 31.17 -44.98
CA LEU A 392 6.03 32.23 -45.46
C LEU A 392 5.41 33.61 -45.24
N LEU A 393 4.12 33.80 -45.55
CA LEU A 393 3.41 35.07 -45.32
C LEU A 393 3.37 35.44 -43.83
N PHE A 394 3.22 34.46 -42.94
CA PHE A 394 3.25 34.70 -41.50
C PHE A 394 4.65 35.12 -41.03
N LEU A 395 5.70 34.42 -41.48
CA LEU A 395 7.07 34.68 -41.05
C LEU A 395 7.69 35.93 -41.68
N LEU A 396 7.39 36.20 -42.94
CA LEU A 396 8.03 37.23 -43.77
C LEU A 396 7.15 38.45 -44.06
N GLY A 397 5.86 38.40 -43.70
CA GLY A 397 4.89 39.47 -43.96
C GLY A 397 4.21 39.33 -45.31
N GLN A 398 3.30 40.26 -45.63
CA GLN A 398 2.56 40.28 -46.89
C GLN A 398 3.49 40.36 -48.10
N ALA A 399 3.22 39.54 -49.11
CA ALA A 399 4.03 39.44 -50.32
C ALA A 399 4.00 40.73 -51.18
N THR A 400 2.93 41.51 -51.09
CA THR A 400 2.72 42.76 -51.85
C THR A 400 3.29 44.00 -51.16
N ASP A 401 3.68 43.90 -49.88
CA ASP A 401 4.23 45.01 -49.11
C ASP A 401 5.71 44.72 -48.74
N PRO A 402 6.68 45.36 -49.42
CA PRO A 402 8.09 45.22 -49.10
C PRO A 402 8.47 45.68 -47.69
N ALA A 403 7.68 46.55 -47.05
CA ALA A 403 7.96 47.07 -45.71
C ALA A 403 7.42 46.18 -44.59
N ASP A 404 6.48 45.28 -44.88
CA ASP A 404 6.02 44.29 -43.91
C ASP A 404 7.11 43.25 -43.67
N THR A 405 7.59 43.15 -42.43
CA THR A 405 8.71 42.27 -42.07
C THR A 405 8.25 40.95 -41.43
N GLY A 406 6.94 40.76 -41.26
CA GLY A 406 6.36 39.56 -40.65
C GLY A 406 6.83 39.31 -39.21
N GLN A 407 6.80 38.05 -38.78
CA GLN A 407 7.25 37.66 -37.44
C GLN A 407 8.77 37.57 -37.28
N LEU A 408 9.52 37.38 -38.37
CA LEU A 408 10.98 37.25 -38.32
C LEU A 408 11.70 38.60 -38.36
N GLY A 409 11.03 39.68 -38.76
CA GLY A 409 11.63 41.02 -38.79
C GLY A 409 12.65 41.20 -39.91
N PHE A 410 12.50 40.47 -41.03
CA PHE A 410 13.48 40.50 -42.13
C PHE A 410 13.21 41.66 -43.08
N ASN A 411 14.21 42.50 -43.31
CA ASN A 411 14.12 43.64 -44.21
C ASN A 411 14.31 43.20 -45.66
N PHE A 412 13.33 43.49 -46.50
CA PHE A 412 13.40 43.20 -47.93
C PHE A 412 14.10 44.34 -48.68
N PRO A 413 14.97 44.06 -49.68
CA PRO A 413 15.43 42.74 -50.12
C PRO A 413 16.71 42.25 -49.43
N ASP A 414 17.35 43.07 -48.59
CA ASP A 414 18.74 42.82 -48.18
C ASP A 414 18.94 41.62 -47.27
N ASP A 415 18.01 41.37 -46.33
CA ASP A 415 18.11 40.21 -45.45
C ASP A 415 17.82 38.88 -46.19
N TYR A 416 17.13 38.94 -47.33
CA TYR A 416 16.75 37.79 -48.14
C TYR A 416 17.93 37.24 -48.95
N LYS A 417 19.00 38.04 -49.09
CA LYS A 417 20.26 37.65 -49.74
C LYS A 417 21.20 36.94 -48.77
N LYS A 418 20.93 36.97 -47.46
CA LYS A 418 21.82 36.45 -46.42
C LYS A 418 21.48 35.00 -46.07
N GLY A 419 22.47 34.11 -46.17
CA GLY A 419 22.27 32.69 -45.91
C GLY A 419 21.85 32.36 -44.47
N ASP A 420 22.30 33.10 -43.47
CA ASP A 420 21.95 32.86 -42.06
C ASP A 420 20.48 33.21 -41.77
N TYR A 421 19.94 34.25 -42.42
CA TYR A 421 18.52 34.59 -42.39
C TYR A 421 17.68 33.51 -43.07
N LEU A 422 18.12 33.02 -44.24
CA LEU A 422 17.46 31.91 -44.93
C LEU A 422 17.49 30.61 -44.11
N LEU A 423 18.58 30.35 -43.39
CA LEU A 423 18.67 29.22 -42.45
C LEU A 423 17.72 29.38 -41.27
N LYS A 424 17.59 30.59 -40.68
CA LYS A 424 16.60 30.87 -39.61
C LYS A 424 15.17 30.62 -40.11
N LEU A 425 14.84 31.11 -41.31
CA LEU A 425 13.56 30.85 -41.97
C LEU A 425 13.32 29.36 -42.17
N TRP A 426 14.28 28.66 -42.79
CA TRP A 426 14.19 27.22 -43.06
C TRP A 426 14.07 26.39 -41.78
N ARG A 427 14.88 26.66 -40.74
CA ARG A 427 14.81 25.95 -39.45
C ARG A 427 13.43 26.10 -38.81
N THR A 428 12.85 27.31 -38.84
CA THR A 428 11.52 27.56 -38.28
C THR A 428 10.44 26.77 -39.03
N LEU A 429 10.47 26.78 -40.36
CA LEU A 429 9.57 26.00 -41.21
C LEU A 429 9.76 24.49 -41.04
N HIS A 430 11.02 24.05 -40.89
CA HIS A 430 11.37 22.66 -40.71
C HIS A 430 10.85 22.11 -39.38
N VAL A 431 11.02 22.85 -38.28
CA VAL A 431 10.47 22.47 -36.96
C VAL A 431 8.95 22.41 -37.00
N ALA A 432 8.28 23.37 -37.64
CA ALA A 432 6.82 23.36 -37.81
C ALA A 432 6.36 22.08 -38.52
N SER A 433 7.05 21.73 -39.61
CA SER A 433 6.78 20.51 -40.39
C SER A 433 7.07 19.22 -39.62
N GLN A 434 8.19 19.12 -38.89
CA GLN A 434 8.48 17.96 -38.03
C GLN A 434 7.45 17.79 -36.91
N LEU A 435 6.87 18.89 -36.46
CA LEU A 435 5.79 18.89 -35.48
C LEU A 435 4.40 18.69 -36.09
N GLY A 436 4.26 18.72 -37.42
CA GLY A 436 2.97 18.59 -38.10
C GLY A 436 2.05 19.77 -37.83
N THR A 437 2.60 20.98 -37.71
CA THR A 437 1.87 22.20 -37.32
C THR A 437 2.26 23.41 -38.15
N SER A 438 1.56 24.53 -37.96
CA SER A 438 1.89 25.81 -38.59
C SER A 438 2.90 26.60 -37.77
N THR A 439 3.60 27.51 -38.42
CA THR A 439 4.51 28.47 -37.77
C THR A 439 3.77 29.43 -36.82
N ALA A 440 2.49 29.73 -37.11
CA ALA A 440 1.62 30.51 -36.22
C ALA A 440 1.34 29.78 -34.89
N THR A 441 1.03 28.48 -34.95
CA THR A 441 0.84 27.65 -33.75
C THR A 441 2.13 27.54 -32.95
N LEU A 442 3.29 27.38 -33.60
CA LEU A 442 4.58 27.43 -32.92
C LEU A 442 4.82 28.76 -32.21
N ARG A 443 4.48 29.88 -32.85
CA ARG A 443 4.62 31.20 -32.22
C ARG A 443 3.79 31.32 -30.95
N GLN A 444 2.57 30.76 -30.94
CA GLN A 444 1.73 30.71 -29.75
C GLN A 444 2.38 29.92 -28.59
N LEU A 445 3.09 28.83 -28.88
CA LEU A 445 3.72 27.97 -27.87
C LEU A 445 5.10 28.45 -27.40
N THR A 446 5.72 29.40 -28.11
CA THR A 446 7.08 29.91 -27.83
C THR A 446 7.08 31.32 -27.23
N LYS A 447 5.91 31.85 -26.84
CA LYS A 447 5.82 33.13 -26.14
C LYS A 447 6.31 33.01 -24.69
N MET A 448 6.79 34.13 -24.14
CA MET A 448 7.36 34.19 -22.80
C MET A 448 6.36 33.78 -21.69
N ASN A 449 5.08 34.12 -21.86
CA ASN A 449 4.04 33.82 -20.87
C ASN A 449 3.03 32.80 -21.43
N ILE A 450 3.07 31.57 -20.92
CA ILE A 450 2.22 30.46 -21.35
C ILE A 450 0.95 30.43 -20.48
N LEU A 451 -0.22 30.43 -21.12
CA LEU A 451 -1.54 30.37 -20.50
C LEU A 451 -2.12 28.94 -20.57
N PRO A 452 -3.16 28.61 -19.77
CA PRO A 452 -3.81 27.30 -19.82
C PRO A 452 -4.27 26.87 -21.23
N ALA A 453 -4.78 27.81 -22.04
CA ALA A 453 -5.20 27.55 -23.42
C ALA A 453 -4.04 27.12 -24.33
N ASP A 454 -2.82 27.61 -24.08
CA ASP A 454 -1.63 27.22 -24.84
C ASP A 454 -1.19 25.80 -24.47
N ALA A 455 -1.33 25.42 -23.19
CA ALA A 455 -1.10 24.05 -22.75
C ALA A 455 -2.08 23.07 -23.40
N ASP A 456 -3.34 23.45 -23.59
CA ASP A 456 -4.33 22.64 -24.30
C ASP A 456 -4.01 22.55 -25.80
N THR A 457 -3.52 23.64 -26.39
CA THR A 457 -3.00 23.63 -27.77
C THR A 457 -1.82 22.65 -27.93
N ALA A 458 -0.86 22.66 -26.99
CA ALA A 458 0.26 21.73 -26.99
C ALA A 458 -0.18 20.26 -26.81
N LYS A 459 -1.15 19.99 -25.93
CA LYS A 459 -1.73 18.64 -25.77
C LYS A 459 -2.45 18.18 -27.03
N ALA A 460 -3.23 19.07 -27.67
CA ALA A 460 -3.94 18.76 -28.90
C ALA A 460 -2.96 18.45 -30.04
N LEU A 461 -1.88 19.22 -30.14
CA LEU A 461 -0.81 18.98 -31.11
C LEU A 461 -0.05 17.66 -30.85
N LEU A 462 0.20 17.33 -29.58
CA LEU A 462 0.81 16.04 -29.25
C LEU A 462 -0.14 14.89 -29.59
N LYS A 463 -1.44 15.03 -29.26
CA LYS A 463 -2.46 14.01 -29.54
C LYS A 463 -2.66 13.79 -31.03
N SER A 464 -2.59 14.83 -31.88
CA SER A 464 -2.79 14.69 -33.32
C SER A 464 -1.76 13.79 -34.03
N LYS A 465 -0.62 13.52 -33.38
CA LYS A 465 0.42 12.62 -33.89
C LYS A 465 0.16 11.14 -33.64
N TYR A 466 -0.82 10.80 -32.81
CA TYR A 466 -1.07 9.43 -32.38
C TYR A 466 -2.55 9.07 -32.55
N ASP A 467 -2.82 7.82 -32.84
CA ASP A 467 -4.19 7.31 -32.92
C ASP A 467 -4.76 7.04 -31.52
N ASN A 468 -6.08 6.86 -31.42
CA ASN A 468 -6.73 6.66 -30.12
C ASN A 468 -6.26 5.38 -29.41
N SER A 469 -5.82 4.36 -30.16
CA SER A 469 -5.37 3.09 -29.57
C SER A 469 -4.00 3.23 -28.89
N SER A 470 -3.04 3.93 -29.51
CA SER A 470 -1.69 4.14 -28.95
C SER A 470 -1.59 5.32 -27.99
N TRP A 471 -2.58 6.23 -28.00
CA TRP A 471 -2.54 7.47 -27.21
C TRP A 471 -2.37 7.23 -25.71
N LEU A 472 -3.06 6.24 -25.14
CA LEU A 472 -3.01 5.97 -23.69
C LEU A 472 -1.64 5.46 -23.25
N ASP A 473 -0.99 4.63 -24.07
CA ASP A 473 0.33 4.07 -23.77
C ASP A 473 1.42 5.14 -23.77
N ILE A 474 1.31 6.12 -24.67
CA ILE A 474 2.25 7.24 -24.77
C ILE A 474 1.95 8.29 -23.70
N LEU A 475 0.68 8.51 -23.39
CA LEU A 475 0.27 9.49 -22.40
C LEU A 475 0.64 9.06 -20.98
N GLN A 476 0.68 7.76 -20.68
CA GLN A 476 1.00 7.26 -19.34
C GLN A 476 2.37 7.75 -18.82
N PRO A 477 3.52 7.49 -19.47
CA PRO A 477 4.83 7.91 -18.95
C PRO A 477 4.95 9.44 -18.82
N ILE A 478 4.34 10.19 -19.75
CA ILE A 478 4.30 11.67 -19.69
C ILE A 478 3.48 12.13 -18.48
N SER A 479 2.29 11.54 -18.30
CA SER A 479 1.38 11.88 -17.20
C SER A 479 1.97 11.47 -15.84
N ASP A 480 2.68 10.36 -15.76
CA ASP A 480 3.29 9.86 -14.53
C ASP A 480 4.36 10.85 -14.03
N GLN A 481 5.23 11.35 -14.92
CA GLN A 481 6.18 12.41 -14.58
C GLN A 481 5.47 13.71 -14.14
N LEU A 482 4.37 14.08 -14.81
CA LEU A 482 3.59 15.27 -14.44
C LEU A 482 2.86 15.11 -13.10
N ARG A 483 2.34 13.92 -12.79
CA ARG A 483 1.68 13.64 -11.51
C ARG A 483 2.65 13.77 -10.35
N GLU A 484 3.87 13.27 -10.51
CA GLU A 484 4.92 13.38 -9.48
C GLU A 484 5.33 14.83 -9.25
N ARG A 485 5.58 15.60 -10.32
CA ARG A 485 5.87 17.04 -10.20
C ARG A 485 4.72 17.81 -9.56
N ARG A 486 3.47 17.49 -9.89
CA ARG A 486 2.28 18.11 -9.28
C ARG A 486 2.16 17.75 -7.80
N ARG A 487 2.34 16.48 -7.45
CA ARG A 487 2.37 16.01 -6.06
C ARG A 487 3.41 16.78 -5.27
N ASP A 488 4.65 16.84 -5.77
CA ASP A 488 5.76 17.53 -5.08
C ASP A 488 5.50 19.02 -4.93
N ALA A 489 4.96 19.67 -5.96
CA ALA A 489 4.58 21.07 -5.89
C ALA A 489 3.45 21.33 -4.89
N LEU A 490 2.42 20.49 -4.86
CA LEU A 490 1.30 20.62 -3.91
C LEU A 490 1.75 20.34 -2.47
N VAL A 491 2.59 19.34 -2.24
CA VAL A 491 3.18 19.07 -0.93
C VAL A 491 4.04 20.26 -0.49
N ALA A 492 4.92 20.77 -1.36
CA ALA A 492 5.73 21.93 -1.04
C ALA A 492 4.89 23.18 -0.77
N HIS A 493 3.80 23.39 -1.51
CA HIS A 493 2.84 24.47 -1.29
C HIS A 493 2.18 24.36 0.09
N ILE A 494 1.60 23.20 0.43
CA ILE A 494 0.99 22.97 1.74
C ILE A 494 2.01 23.21 2.87
N LEU A 495 3.26 22.78 2.70
CA LEU A 495 4.29 22.87 3.73
C LEU A 495 4.90 24.27 3.89
N ASN A 496 4.97 25.08 2.82
CA ASN A 496 5.74 26.32 2.82
C ASN A 496 4.94 27.59 2.52
N ASP A 497 3.71 27.50 2.02
CA ASP A 497 2.92 28.69 1.68
C ASP A 497 2.66 29.54 2.94
N PRO A 498 3.10 30.82 2.97
CA PRO A 498 2.85 31.72 4.09
C PRO A 498 1.41 32.24 4.14
N GLY A 499 0.59 31.97 3.11
CA GLY A 499 -0.83 32.32 3.07
C GLY A 499 -1.59 31.85 4.31
N GLN A 500 -2.56 32.66 4.74
CA GLN A 500 -3.26 32.49 6.02
C GLN A 500 -3.91 31.11 6.14
N GLU A 501 -4.56 30.61 5.08
CA GLU A 501 -5.22 29.30 5.09
C GLU A 501 -4.25 28.14 5.35
N MET A 502 -3.15 28.07 4.58
CA MET A 502 -2.16 26.99 4.73
C MET A 502 -1.38 27.11 6.03
N SER A 503 -1.07 28.33 6.48
CA SER A 503 -0.43 28.57 7.77
C SER A 503 -1.31 28.11 8.94
N SER A 504 -2.60 28.46 8.94
CA SER A 504 -3.57 27.99 9.93
C SER A 504 -3.73 26.47 9.89
N PHE A 505 -3.87 25.86 8.70
CA PHE A 505 -3.97 24.41 8.55
C PHE A 505 -2.77 23.68 9.18
N ARG A 506 -1.53 24.13 8.89
CA ARG A 506 -0.31 23.55 9.46
C ARG A 506 -0.23 23.72 10.98
N ALA A 507 -0.60 24.90 11.49
CA ALA A 507 -0.57 25.18 12.92
C ALA A 507 -1.59 24.34 13.69
N THR A 508 -2.82 24.21 13.18
CA THR A 508 -3.89 23.41 13.79
C THR A 508 -3.54 21.94 13.86
N HIS A 509 -2.87 21.40 12.83
CA HIS A 509 -2.57 19.96 12.73
C HIS A 509 -1.11 19.60 13.03
N ASN A 510 -0.29 20.56 13.45
CA ASN A 510 1.16 20.39 13.72
C ASN A 510 1.94 19.77 12.54
N ILE A 511 1.71 20.25 11.32
CA ILE A 511 2.32 19.71 10.10
C ILE A 511 3.50 20.59 9.66
N GLN A 512 4.71 20.02 9.69
CA GLN A 512 5.95 20.66 9.23
C GLN A 512 6.69 19.83 8.18
N THR A 513 6.38 18.54 8.10
CA THR A 513 7.05 17.59 7.20
C THR A 513 6.03 16.81 6.37
N ALA A 514 6.47 16.27 5.24
CA ALA A 514 5.64 15.39 4.42
C ALA A 514 5.20 14.11 5.16
N SER A 515 5.98 13.63 6.14
CA SER A 515 5.58 12.49 6.98
C SER A 515 4.38 12.84 7.85
N GLN A 516 4.38 14.01 8.49
CA GLN A 516 3.23 14.48 9.27
C GLN A 516 2.00 14.74 8.39
N LEU A 517 2.20 15.20 7.15
CA LEU A 517 1.11 15.33 6.19
C LEU A 517 0.51 13.97 5.82
N TYR A 518 1.33 12.94 5.62
CA TYR A 518 0.88 11.56 5.45
C TYR A 518 0.10 11.05 6.66
N GLU A 519 0.62 11.28 7.87
CA GLU A 519 -0.02 10.86 9.11
C GLU A 519 -1.41 11.50 9.27
N HIS A 520 -1.55 12.77 8.88
CA HIS A 520 -2.82 13.48 8.93
C HIS A 520 -3.79 13.04 7.82
N LEU A 521 -3.32 12.91 6.57
CA LEU A 521 -4.17 12.56 5.42
C LEU A 521 -4.45 11.06 5.29
N LEU A 522 -3.68 10.22 6.01
CA LEU A 522 -3.73 8.75 5.95
C LEU A 522 -3.49 8.19 4.54
N ILE A 523 -2.83 8.97 3.68
CA ILE A 523 -2.46 8.66 2.30
C ILE A 523 -1.03 9.11 2.07
N ASP A 524 -0.19 8.22 1.55
CA ASP A 524 1.22 8.52 1.34
C ASP A 524 1.41 9.58 0.24
N VAL A 525 1.84 10.77 0.65
CA VAL A 525 2.09 11.93 -0.21
C VAL A 525 3.43 11.85 -0.96
N LYS A 526 4.20 10.78 -0.77
CA LYS A 526 5.47 10.49 -1.47
C LYS A 526 5.40 9.27 -2.39
N MET A 527 4.25 8.61 -2.49
CA MET A 527 4.07 7.50 -3.43
C MET A 527 4.22 7.95 -4.89
N SER A 528 4.92 7.14 -5.69
CA SER A 528 5.11 7.34 -7.13
C SER A 528 3.88 6.93 -7.93
N ALA A 529 3.81 7.36 -9.18
CA ALA A 529 2.64 7.13 -10.04
C ALA A 529 2.44 5.66 -10.45
N CYS A 530 3.46 4.80 -10.32
CA CYS A 530 3.39 3.41 -10.76
C CYS A 530 2.57 2.50 -9.84
N MET A 531 2.36 2.89 -8.58
CA MET A 531 1.64 2.08 -7.61
C MET A 531 0.12 2.25 -7.78
N LYS A 532 -0.50 1.29 -8.47
CA LYS A 532 -1.94 1.32 -8.76
C LYS A 532 -2.75 0.70 -7.61
N THR A 533 -3.75 1.42 -7.14
CA THR A 533 -4.72 0.94 -6.14
C THR A 533 -6.14 1.35 -6.52
N SER A 534 -7.14 0.59 -6.09
CA SER A 534 -8.55 1.01 -6.24
C SER A 534 -8.91 2.00 -5.14
N ARG A 535 -9.90 2.87 -5.39
CA ARG A 535 -10.37 3.85 -4.39
C ARG A 535 -10.86 3.17 -3.11
N ILE A 536 -11.56 2.04 -3.24
CA ILE A 536 -12.04 1.26 -2.09
C ILE A 536 -10.87 0.67 -1.30
N LYS A 537 -9.87 0.11 -1.98
CA LYS A 537 -8.69 -0.44 -1.30
C LYS A 537 -7.91 0.65 -0.57
N GLN A 538 -7.73 1.82 -1.19
CA GLN A 538 -7.09 2.97 -0.53
C GLN A 538 -7.88 3.41 0.72
N ALA A 539 -9.21 3.52 0.62
CA ALA A 539 -10.06 3.89 1.75
C ALA A 539 -9.97 2.86 2.90
N ILE A 540 -9.99 1.56 2.59
CA ILE A 540 -9.79 0.49 3.56
C ILE A 540 -8.43 0.65 4.25
N SER A 541 -7.35 0.89 3.49
CA SER A 541 -6.01 1.08 4.06
C SER A 541 -5.90 2.32 4.94
N SER A 542 -6.53 3.44 4.55
CA SER A 542 -6.56 4.66 5.36
C SER A 542 -7.32 4.45 6.68
N VAL A 543 -8.47 3.78 6.65
CA VAL A 543 -9.24 3.44 7.87
C VAL A 543 -8.50 2.45 8.76
N GLN A 544 -7.86 1.44 8.17
CA GLN A 544 -7.03 0.49 8.93
C GLN A 544 -5.88 1.19 9.64
N LEU A 545 -5.16 2.07 8.91
CA LEU A 545 -4.08 2.87 9.48
C LEU A 545 -4.58 3.77 10.62
N PHE A 546 -5.73 4.43 10.43
CA PHE A 546 -6.34 5.26 11.46
C PHE A 546 -6.64 4.46 12.73
N ILE A 547 -7.28 3.30 12.61
CA ILE A 547 -7.61 2.44 13.76
C ILE A 547 -6.34 1.94 14.45
N ASP A 548 -5.30 1.54 13.69
CA ASP A 548 -4.02 1.15 14.27
C ASP A 548 -3.36 2.32 15.03
N ARG A 549 -3.41 3.54 14.48
CA ARG A 549 -2.92 4.76 15.16
C ARG A 549 -3.69 5.07 16.43
N CYS A 550 -5.00 4.81 16.47
CA CYS A 550 -5.81 4.92 17.68
C CYS A 550 -5.34 3.94 18.77
N PHE A 551 -5.05 2.69 18.40
CA PHE A 551 -4.51 1.70 19.36
C PHE A 551 -3.12 2.05 19.88
N LEU A 552 -2.31 2.72 19.07
CA LEU A 552 -0.99 3.24 19.48
C LEU A 552 -1.08 4.57 20.26
N ASN A 553 -2.31 5.05 20.54
CA ASN A 553 -2.57 6.32 21.22
C ASN A 553 -1.92 7.53 20.52
N LEU A 554 -1.85 7.48 19.17
CA LEU A 554 -1.35 8.56 18.32
C LEU A 554 -2.46 9.53 17.87
N GLU A 555 -3.72 9.14 18.06
CA GLU A 555 -4.90 9.95 17.75
C GLU A 555 -5.56 10.46 19.03
N SER A 556 -6.04 11.70 19.03
CA SER A 556 -6.71 12.34 20.18
C SER A 556 -8.17 11.87 20.34
N ILE A 557 -8.38 10.56 20.49
CA ILE A 557 -9.70 9.97 20.72
C ILE A 557 -9.72 9.13 22.01
N PRO A 558 -10.89 8.88 22.61
CA PRO A 558 -11.00 7.97 23.75
C PRO A 558 -10.47 6.57 23.41
N PRO A 559 -9.88 5.84 24.39
CA PRO A 559 -9.37 4.50 24.16
C PRO A 559 -10.50 3.58 23.68
N LEU A 560 -10.19 2.80 22.63
CA LEU A 560 -11.10 1.79 22.11
C LEU A 560 -11.31 0.69 23.16
N SER A 561 -12.50 0.08 23.18
CA SER A 561 -12.80 -0.98 24.14
C SER A 561 -11.88 -2.20 23.95
N GLN A 562 -11.59 -2.92 25.04
CA GLN A 562 -10.79 -4.14 24.99
C GLN A 562 -11.40 -5.18 24.03
N ASP A 563 -12.73 -5.33 24.06
CA ASP A 563 -13.47 -6.20 23.14
C ASP A 563 -13.24 -5.82 21.66
N PHE A 564 -13.32 -4.52 21.33
CA PHE A 564 -13.05 -4.09 19.95
C PHE A 564 -11.60 -4.35 19.54
N SER A 565 -10.64 -4.14 20.46
CA SER A 565 -9.22 -4.44 20.22
C SER A 565 -9.00 -5.92 19.92
N GLU A 566 -9.62 -6.81 20.69
CA GLU A 566 -9.54 -8.25 20.45
C GLU A 566 -10.13 -8.63 19.09
N GLN A 567 -11.30 -8.09 18.74
CA GLN A 567 -11.92 -8.36 17.44
C GLN A 567 -11.11 -7.79 16.28
N TRP A 568 -10.53 -6.60 16.44
CA TRP A 568 -9.64 -6.00 15.44
C TRP A 568 -8.46 -6.90 15.13
N ASN A 569 -7.75 -7.33 16.17
CA ASN A 569 -6.56 -8.17 16.03
C ASN A 569 -6.87 -9.60 15.59
N LYS A 570 -8.02 -10.16 15.98
CA LYS A 570 -8.41 -11.54 15.63
C LYS A 570 -8.95 -11.66 14.20
N TRP A 571 -9.84 -10.76 13.77
CA TRP A 571 -10.55 -10.96 12.49
C TRP A 571 -11.02 -9.72 11.73
N ARG A 572 -11.22 -8.55 12.35
CA ARG A 572 -11.76 -7.37 11.64
C ARG A 572 -10.72 -6.64 10.80
N LYS A 573 -9.44 -6.64 11.20
CA LYS A 573 -8.38 -5.89 10.52
C LYS A 573 -8.16 -6.37 9.09
N VAL A 574 -8.03 -7.69 8.89
CA VAL A 574 -7.67 -8.28 7.60
C VAL A 574 -8.94 -8.62 6.82
N TYR A 575 -9.12 -8.01 5.65
CA TYR A 575 -10.33 -8.19 4.82
C TYR A 575 -10.70 -9.65 4.58
N ARG A 576 -9.73 -10.54 4.29
CA ARG A 576 -9.99 -11.97 4.03
C ARG A 576 -10.49 -12.72 5.27
N ILE A 577 -9.98 -12.38 6.45
CA ILE A 577 -10.42 -12.99 7.70
C ILE A 577 -11.81 -12.47 8.07
N TRP A 578 -12.03 -11.16 7.89
CA TRP A 578 -13.34 -10.55 8.06
C TRP A 578 -14.38 -11.19 7.11
N GLU A 579 -14.04 -11.35 5.84
CA GLU A 579 -14.89 -11.98 4.82
C GLU A 579 -15.26 -13.42 5.23
N ALA A 580 -14.27 -14.22 5.63
CA ALA A 580 -14.50 -15.59 6.10
C ALA A 580 -15.40 -15.62 7.35
N ASN A 581 -15.13 -14.75 8.33
CA ASN A 581 -15.94 -14.66 9.54
C ASN A 581 -17.41 -14.30 9.22
N ARG A 582 -17.65 -13.36 8.29
CA ARG A 582 -19.01 -13.02 7.85
C ARG A 582 -19.68 -14.17 7.09
N LYS A 583 -18.94 -14.91 6.27
CA LYS A 583 -19.47 -16.08 5.56
C LYS A 583 -19.81 -17.24 6.51
N ILE A 584 -19.00 -17.50 7.53
CA ILE A 584 -19.31 -18.51 8.56
C ILE A 584 -20.60 -18.14 9.29
N PHE A 585 -20.80 -16.85 9.59
CA PHE A 585 -22.02 -16.38 10.25
C PHE A 585 -23.26 -16.50 9.36
N LEU A 586 -23.15 -16.10 8.08
CA LEU A 586 -24.29 -16.08 7.15
C LEU A 586 -24.62 -17.44 6.56
N TYR A 587 -23.61 -18.29 6.37
CA TYR A 587 -23.71 -19.58 5.69
C TYR A 587 -22.95 -20.67 6.47
N PRO A 588 -23.29 -20.91 7.75
CA PRO A 588 -22.59 -21.89 8.58
C PRO A 588 -22.63 -23.30 7.95
N GLU A 589 -23.68 -23.64 7.21
CA GLU A 589 -23.83 -24.92 6.51
C GLU A 589 -22.68 -25.25 5.54
N ASN A 590 -22.02 -24.23 4.97
CA ASN A 590 -20.87 -24.42 4.08
C ASN A 590 -19.56 -24.72 4.82
N TRP A 591 -19.54 -24.55 6.15
CA TRP A 591 -18.36 -24.66 6.99
C TRP A 591 -18.51 -25.71 8.11
N VAL A 592 -19.70 -26.29 8.28
CA VAL A 592 -19.94 -27.33 9.27
C VAL A 592 -19.39 -28.66 8.76
N GLU A 593 -18.35 -29.15 9.41
CA GLU A 593 -17.83 -30.50 9.25
C GLU A 593 -18.11 -31.29 10.53
N PRO A 594 -18.96 -32.35 10.50
CA PRO A 594 -19.29 -33.14 11.69
C PRO A 594 -18.05 -33.65 12.46
N GLU A 595 -16.97 -33.94 11.74
CA GLU A 595 -15.70 -34.44 12.26
C GLU A 595 -14.91 -33.40 13.07
N LEU A 596 -15.10 -32.11 12.81
CA LEU A 596 -14.35 -31.03 13.48
C LEU A 596 -15.10 -30.42 14.66
N ARG A 597 -16.26 -30.99 15.03
CA ARG A 597 -17.03 -30.55 16.19
C ARG A 597 -16.29 -30.85 17.50
N ASP A 598 -16.13 -29.83 18.34
CA ASP A 598 -15.54 -29.97 19.67
C ASP A 598 -16.53 -30.57 20.68
N ASP A 599 -17.83 -30.39 20.45
CA ASP A 599 -18.94 -30.72 21.36
C ASP A 599 -19.56 -32.11 21.12
N LYS A 600 -18.91 -32.99 20.35
CA LYS A 600 -19.40 -34.36 20.05
C LYS A 600 -19.75 -35.14 21.32
N THR A 601 -20.93 -35.75 21.34
CA THR A 601 -21.32 -36.63 22.46
C THR A 601 -20.45 -37.90 22.49
N PRO A 602 -20.32 -38.58 23.66
CA PRO A 602 -19.67 -39.89 23.74
C PRO A 602 -20.29 -40.93 22.79
N LEU A 603 -21.60 -40.81 22.52
CA LEU A 603 -22.32 -41.70 21.61
C LEU A 603 -21.89 -41.46 20.15
N PHE A 604 -21.79 -40.20 19.74
CA PHE A 604 -21.32 -39.85 18.39
C PHE A 604 -19.87 -40.26 18.17
N ARG A 605 -18.98 -40.04 19.15
CA ARG A 605 -17.57 -40.49 19.07
C ARG A 605 -17.46 -42.01 18.91
N ALA A 606 -18.33 -42.78 19.55
CA ALA A 606 -18.37 -44.24 19.38
C ALA A 606 -18.85 -44.64 17.97
N LEU A 607 -19.86 -43.94 17.44
CA LEU A 607 -20.36 -44.13 16.08
C LEU A 607 -19.29 -43.75 15.04
N GLU A 608 -18.65 -42.59 15.17
CA GLU A 608 -17.54 -42.13 14.33
C GLU A 608 -16.40 -43.15 14.32
N LYS A 609 -16.03 -43.68 15.49
CA LYS A 609 -15.02 -44.73 15.60
C LYS A 609 -15.43 -46.02 14.86
N LYS A 610 -16.69 -46.44 14.96
CA LYS A 610 -17.19 -47.66 14.28
C LYS A 610 -17.20 -47.51 12.77
N LEU A 611 -17.70 -46.37 12.28
CA LEU A 611 -17.75 -46.03 10.85
C LEU A 611 -16.37 -45.66 10.25
N GLY A 612 -15.42 -45.24 11.08
CA GLY A 612 -14.05 -44.97 10.66
C GLY A 612 -13.16 -46.21 10.51
N GLN A 613 -13.49 -47.30 11.21
CA GLN A 613 -12.69 -48.55 11.20
C GLN A 613 -13.01 -49.49 10.03
N ASN A 614 -14.23 -49.40 9.48
CA ASN A 614 -14.70 -50.28 8.41
C ASN A 614 -15.08 -49.47 7.16
N GLU A 615 -15.20 -50.14 6.02
CA GLU A 615 -15.86 -49.57 4.85
C GLU A 615 -17.34 -49.32 5.19
N VAL A 616 -17.88 -48.16 4.79
CA VAL A 616 -19.26 -47.79 5.14
C VAL A 616 -20.22 -48.50 4.17
N THR A 617 -20.78 -49.64 4.61
CA THR A 617 -21.91 -50.30 3.95
C THR A 617 -23.23 -49.96 4.63
N ASP A 618 -24.36 -50.25 3.98
CA ASP A 618 -25.70 -50.07 4.55
C ASP A 618 -25.86 -50.81 5.88
N GLU A 619 -25.34 -52.04 5.98
CA GLU A 619 -25.41 -52.85 7.20
C GLU A 619 -24.60 -52.23 8.35
N ILE A 620 -23.40 -51.73 8.06
CA ILE A 620 -22.53 -51.12 9.07
C ILE A 620 -23.09 -49.76 9.52
N ALA A 621 -23.66 -48.99 8.60
CA ALA A 621 -24.33 -47.73 8.91
C ALA A 621 -25.57 -47.96 9.79
N GLU A 622 -26.38 -48.96 9.48
CA GLU A 622 -27.53 -49.35 10.28
C GLU A 622 -27.12 -49.87 11.67
N GLU A 623 -26.14 -50.76 11.75
CA GLU A 623 -25.63 -51.28 13.01
C GLU A 623 -25.03 -50.17 13.90
N ALA A 624 -24.32 -49.20 13.29
CA ALA A 624 -23.78 -48.06 14.03
C ALA A 624 -24.90 -47.13 14.57
N LEU A 625 -25.96 -46.93 13.81
CA LEU A 625 -27.11 -46.14 14.24
C LEU A 625 -27.94 -46.87 15.32
N GLN A 626 -28.10 -48.18 15.21
CA GLN A 626 -28.74 -49.02 16.23
C GLN A 626 -27.98 -48.94 17.56
N ASP A 627 -26.65 -49.08 17.54
CA ASP A 627 -25.80 -48.90 18.72
C ASP A 627 -25.94 -47.51 19.34
N TYR A 628 -26.01 -46.47 18.50
CA TYR A 628 -26.20 -45.09 18.96
C TYR A 628 -27.56 -44.94 19.68
N LEU A 629 -28.64 -45.44 19.08
CA LEU A 629 -29.99 -45.36 19.63
C LEU A 629 -30.16 -46.20 20.91
N GLU A 630 -29.52 -47.36 21.01
CA GLU A 630 -29.51 -48.15 22.24
C GLU A 630 -28.82 -47.42 23.40
N ARG A 631 -27.68 -46.76 23.13
CA ARG A 631 -26.99 -45.94 24.12
C ARG A 631 -27.82 -44.71 24.50
N LEU A 632 -28.50 -44.09 23.53
CA LEU A 632 -29.38 -42.94 23.78
C LEU A 632 -30.56 -43.34 24.67
N ASP A 633 -31.21 -44.47 24.38
CA ASP A 633 -32.31 -45.04 25.16
C ASP A 633 -31.91 -45.28 26.63
N THR A 634 -30.67 -45.72 26.87
CA THR A 634 -30.13 -45.92 28.22
C THR A 634 -30.04 -44.63 29.04
N ILE A 635 -29.69 -43.51 28.40
CA ILE A 635 -29.55 -42.20 29.05
C ILE A 635 -30.78 -41.31 28.88
N ALA A 636 -31.81 -41.77 28.16
CA ALA A 636 -32.99 -40.99 27.81
C ALA A 636 -33.82 -40.57 29.04
N ASN A 637 -33.84 -41.39 30.09
CA ASN A 637 -34.67 -41.19 31.29
C ASN A 637 -33.89 -41.42 32.60
N LEU A 638 -32.75 -40.74 32.75
CA LEU A 638 -31.94 -40.79 33.96
C LEU A 638 -32.61 -40.04 35.12
N GLN A 639 -32.62 -40.66 36.31
CA GLN A 639 -33.09 -40.04 37.54
C GLN A 639 -31.99 -39.14 38.10
N VAL A 640 -32.26 -37.85 38.27
CA VAL A 640 -31.31 -36.93 38.93
C VAL A 640 -31.27 -37.22 40.42
N ILE A 641 -30.06 -37.36 40.95
CA ILE A 641 -29.80 -37.73 42.35
C ILE A 641 -28.91 -36.75 43.09
N GLY A 642 -28.29 -35.80 42.39
CA GLY A 642 -27.51 -34.73 43.00
C GLY A 642 -27.20 -33.64 41.99
N PHE A 643 -27.12 -32.38 42.44
CA PHE A 643 -26.75 -31.26 41.59
C PHE A 643 -26.11 -30.13 42.39
N PHE A 644 -25.23 -29.35 41.78
CA PHE A 644 -24.56 -28.22 42.41
C PHE A 644 -24.52 -27.02 41.46
N GLU A 645 -25.01 -25.87 41.92
CA GLU A 645 -24.94 -24.59 41.19
C GLU A 645 -23.66 -23.86 41.62
N ASP A 646 -22.69 -23.77 40.71
CA ASP A 646 -21.48 -22.97 40.90
C ASP A 646 -21.75 -21.52 40.48
N GLU A 647 -22.06 -20.67 41.47
CA GLU A 647 -22.35 -19.25 41.26
C GLU A 647 -21.15 -18.45 40.74
N GLU A 648 -19.91 -18.93 40.92
CA GLU A 648 -18.71 -18.22 40.46
C GLU A 648 -18.52 -18.38 38.94
N THR A 649 -18.82 -19.57 38.42
CA THR A 649 -18.64 -19.91 37.00
C THR A 649 -19.96 -19.91 36.20
N ASP A 650 -21.11 -19.77 36.88
CA ASP A 650 -22.46 -19.91 36.31
C ASP A 650 -22.69 -21.29 35.66
N ILE A 651 -22.13 -22.33 36.29
CA ILE A 651 -22.22 -23.74 35.84
C ILE A 651 -23.13 -24.54 36.78
N LEU A 652 -24.11 -25.24 36.22
CA LEU A 652 -24.93 -26.21 36.95
C LEU A 652 -24.39 -27.63 36.73
N HIS A 653 -23.84 -28.25 37.77
CA HIS A 653 -23.37 -29.63 37.77
C HIS A 653 -24.54 -30.57 38.12
N VAL A 654 -24.75 -31.65 37.36
CA VAL A 654 -25.87 -32.59 37.57
C VAL A 654 -25.38 -34.04 37.49
N ILE A 655 -25.77 -34.84 38.48
CA ILE A 655 -25.53 -36.28 38.55
C ILE A 655 -26.87 -37.00 38.43
N GLY A 656 -26.96 -37.91 37.47
CA GLY A 656 -28.11 -38.79 37.26
C GLY A 656 -27.72 -40.26 37.34
N ARG A 657 -28.71 -41.13 37.51
CA ARG A 657 -28.53 -42.58 37.47
C ARG A 657 -29.62 -43.30 36.66
N THR A 658 -29.33 -44.52 36.22
CA THR A 658 -30.34 -45.42 35.66
C THR A 658 -31.32 -45.86 36.75
N ARG A 659 -32.59 -46.07 36.37
CA ARG A 659 -33.65 -46.51 37.30
C ARG A 659 -33.53 -47.98 37.69
N ASN A 660 -33.01 -48.82 36.77
CA ASN A 660 -32.84 -50.25 36.99
C ASN A 660 -31.60 -50.53 37.86
N ILE A 661 -31.67 -51.62 38.64
CA ILE A 661 -30.57 -52.15 39.46
C ILE A 661 -29.81 -53.20 38.62
N PRO A 662 -28.46 -53.17 38.54
CA PRO A 662 -27.55 -52.22 39.20
C PRO A 662 -27.59 -50.81 38.58
N HIS A 663 -27.47 -49.79 39.44
CA HIS A 663 -27.46 -48.39 39.03
C HIS A 663 -26.16 -48.03 38.31
N HIS A 664 -26.30 -47.31 37.19
CA HIS A 664 -25.19 -46.68 36.48
C HIS A 664 -25.32 -45.17 36.59
N TYR A 665 -24.23 -44.49 36.94
CA TYR A 665 -24.19 -43.07 37.22
C TYR A 665 -23.65 -42.27 36.03
N TYR A 666 -24.20 -41.08 35.81
CA TYR A 666 -23.84 -40.19 34.73
C TYR A 666 -23.74 -38.75 35.23
N TYR A 667 -22.82 -38.00 34.66
CA TYR A 667 -22.56 -36.60 34.96
C TYR A 667 -22.83 -35.74 33.71
N ARG A 668 -23.44 -34.59 33.90
CA ARG A 668 -23.50 -33.53 32.88
C ARG A 668 -23.49 -32.16 33.55
N ARG A 669 -23.35 -31.12 32.74
CA ARG A 669 -23.43 -29.74 33.22
C ARG A 669 -24.21 -28.84 32.27
N GLN A 670 -24.69 -27.71 32.78
CA GLN A 670 -25.23 -26.62 31.99
C GLN A 670 -24.26 -25.43 32.06
N GLU A 671 -23.78 -24.97 30.89
CA GLU A 671 -22.89 -23.82 30.74
C GLU A 671 -23.51 -22.86 29.73
N GLN A 672 -23.58 -21.55 30.03
CA GLN A 672 -24.17 -20.54 29.12
C GLN A 672 -25.58 -20.94 28.60
N ALA A 673 -26.41 -21.52 29.48
CA ALA A 673 -27.74 -22.07 29.18
C ALA A 673 -27.79 -23.30 28.24
N ALA A 674 -26.65 -23.84 27.80
CA ALA A 674 -26.54 -25.04 26.98
C ALA A 674 -26.16 -26.26 27.82
N TRP A 675 -26.72 -27.44 27.48
CA TRP A 675 -26.44 -28.66 28.20
C TRP A 675 -25.34 -29.49 27.54
N THR A 676 -24.35 -29.94 28.32
CA THR A 676 -23.36 -30.91 27.84
C THR A 676 -23.98 -32.30 27.69
N ALA A 677 -23.31 -33.19 26.96
CA ALA A 677 -23.64 -34.60 26.92
C ALA A 677 -23.59 -35.24 28.32
N TRP A 678 -24.30 -36.36 28.48
CA TRP A 678 -24.17 -37.23 29.65
C TRP A 678 -22.89 -38.05 29.52
N GLU A 679 -22.04 -37.99 30.53
CA GLU A 679 -20.79 -38.73 30.62
C GLU A 679 -20.92 -39.81 31.71
N LYS A 680 -20.54 -41.04 31.39
CA LYS A 680 -20.58 -42.14 32.36
C LYS A 680 -19.60 -41.87 33.49
N VAL A 681 -20.07 -41.96 34.73
CA VAL A 681 -19.24 -41.92 35.95
C VAL A 681 -18.84 -43.35 36.27
N ASP A 682 -17.61 -43.74 35.88
CA ASP A 682 -17.08 -45.09 36.07
C ASP A 682 -16.51 -45.29 37.48
N LEU A 683 -17.37 -45.09 38.49
CA LEU A 683 -17.08 -45.26 39.90
C LEU A 683 -18.02 -46.30 40.52
N ASP A 684 -17.48 -47.11 41.42
CA ASP A 684 -18.27 -48.06 42.22
C ASP A 684 -18.91 -47.33 43.41
N ILE A 685 -20.04 -46.68 43.13
CA ILE A 685 -20.81 -45.89 44.09
C ILE A 685 -21.82 -46.80 44.78
N GLU A 686 -21.71 -46.87 46.11
CA GLU A 686 -22.58 -47.65 46.97
C GLU A 686 -23.60 -46.70 47.62
N GLY A 687 -24.89 -46.91 47.33
CA GLY A 687 -26.00 -46.17 47.95
C GLY A 687 -26.54 -44.98 47.15
N ASP A 688 -27.51 -44.30 47.77
CA ASP A 688 -28.36 -43.28 47.12
C ASP A 688 -28.00 -41.84 47.56
N HIS A 689 -27.07 -41.71 48.50
CA HIS A 689 -26.71 -40.45 49.13
C HIS A 689 -25.52 -39.82 48.41
N ILE A 690 -25.78 -39.09 47.32
CA ILE A 690 -24.74 -38.49 46.49
C ILE A 690 -24.78 -36.97 46.56
N LEU A 691 -23.62 -36.36 46.64
CA LEU A 691 -23.48 -34.92 46.79
C LEU A 691 -22.35 -34.36 45.92
N PRO A 692 -22.66 -33.74 44.76
CA PRO A 692 -21.68 -32.97 44.01
C PRO A 692 -21.41 -31.63 44.71
N VAL A 693 -20.15 -31.19 44.75
CA VAL A 693 -19.73 -29.92 45.37
C VAL A 693 -18.51 -29.36 44.65
N VAL A 694 -18.54 -28.06 44.32
CA VAL A 694 -17.31 -27.34 43.94
C VAL A 694 -16.63 -26.76 45.18
N TRP A 695 -15.39 -27.18 45.42
CA TRP A 695 -14.55 -26.69 46.52
C TRP A 695 -13.14 -26.37 46.02
N ASN A 696 -12.66 -25.15 46.29
CA ASN A 696 -11.38 -24.61 45.80
C ASN A 696 -11.23 -24.73 44.26
N GLY A 697 -12.30 -24.42 43.51
CA GLY A 697 -12.32 -24.49 42.04
C GLY A 697 -12.31 -25.91 41.46
N ARG A 698 -12.54 -26.95 42.29
CA ARG A 698 -12.52 -28.36 41.88
C ARG A 698 -13.83 -29.03 42.25
N LEU A 699 -14.37 -29.82 41.33
CA LEU A 699 -15.62 -30.55 41.54
C LEU A 699 -15.33 -31.88 42.26
N PHE A 700 -15.99 -32.10 43.39
CA PHE A 700 -15.97 -33.33 44.15
C PHE A 700 -17.33 -34.00 44.11
N LEU A 701 -17.35 -35.33 44.13
CA LEU A 701 -18.53 -36.15 44.31
C LEU A 701 -18.38 -36.93 45.61
N PHE A 702 -19.27 -36.69 46.57
CA PHE A 702 -19.28 -37.36 47.87
C PHE A 702 -20.43 -38.35 47.96
N TRP A 703 -20.20 -39.49 48.61
CA TRP A 703 -21.28 -40.42 48.97
C TRP A 703 -21.00 -41.20 50.26
N GLY A 704 -22.08 -41.65 50.92
CA GLY A 704 -21.99 -42.39 52.17
C GLY A 704 -21.92 -43.91 51.96
N VAL A 705 -20.94 -44.57 52.57
CA VAL A 705 -20.82 -46.03 52.61
C VAL A 705 -21.18 -46.51 54.01
N PHE A 706 -22.24 -47.32 54.13
CA PHE A 706 -22.79 -47.76 55.42
C PHE A 706 -22.47 -49.25 55.67
N GLU A 707 -21.83 -49.54 56.80
CA GLU A 707 -21.49 -50.90 57.24
C GLU A 707 -22.24 -51.25 58.54
N GLU A 708 -22.90 -52.41 58.61
CA GLU A 708 -23.50 -52.92 59.86
C GLU A 708 -22.41 -53.58 60.73
N LYS A 709 -22.29 -53.15 61.99
CA LYS A 709 -21.34 -53.66 63.00
C LYS A 709 -22.08 -54.20 64.23
N GLN A 710 -21.39 -54.98 65.06
CA GLN A 710 -21.94 -55.58 66.29
C GLN A 710 -21.02 -55.33 67.48
N GLU A 711 -21.55 -54.79 68.58
CA GLU A 711 -20.84 -54.58 69.84
C GLU A 711 -21.28 -55.59 70.90
N ARG A 712 -20.33 -56.16 71.66
CA ARG A 712 -20.59 -57.08 72.78
C ARG A 712 -20.38 -56.35 74.11
N LYS A 713 -21.41 -56.22 74.95
CA LYS A 713 -21.32 -55.56 76.26
C LYS A 713 -21.69 -56.51 77.39
N SER A 714 -20.84 -56.67 78.40
CA SER A 714 -21.10 -57.50 79.59
C SER A 714 -21.93 -56.72 80.62
N VAL A 715 -23.06 -57.27 81.08
CA VAL A 715 -23.89 -56.68 82.15
C VAL A 715 -23.68 -57.48 83.43
N SER A 716 -23.36 -56.80 84.55
CA SER A 716 -23.35 -57.39 85.89
C SER A 716 -24.59 -56.94 86.69
N LEU A 717 -25.30 -57.89 87.29
CA LEU A 717 -26.41 -57.62 88.22
C LEU A 717 -25.95 -58.01 89.63
N SER A 718 -26.07 -57.10 90.58
CA SER A 718 -25.88 -57.35 92.02
C SER A 718 -27.23 -57.48 92.71
N LEU A 719 -27.49 -58.61 93.40
CA LEU A 719 -28.69 -58.79 94.22
C LEU A 719 -28.59 -58.02 95.56
N PRO A 720 -29.71 -57.56 96.16
CA PRO A 720 -29.72 -56.95 97.48
C PRO A 720 -29.33 -57.95 98.59
N ASN A 721 -28.54 -57.48 99.57
CA ASN A 721 -28.06 -58.24 100.72
C ASN A 721 -29.18 -58.89 101.54
N GLU A 722 -29.30 -60.21 101.46
CA GLU A 722 -29.56 -61.14 102.57
C GLU A 722 -29.48 -62.57 101.99
N LEU A 723 -28.47 -63.34 102.44
CA LEU A 723 -28.04 -64.69 102.00
C LEU A 723 -26.96 -64.71 100.90
N GLU A 724 -25.84 -65.38 101.20
CA GLU A 724 -24.67 -65.57 100.32
C GLU A 724 -25.06 -66.08 98.92
N GLY A 725 -24.67 -65.37 97.85
CA GLY A 725 -24.96 -65.80 96.49
C GLY A 725 -24.18 -65.04 95.41
N GLY A 726 -23.42 -65.77 94.59
CA GLY A 726 -22.52 -65.26 93.54
C GLY A 726 -23.20 -64.62 92.33
N GLN A 727 -22.39 -63.92 91.53
CA GLN A 727 -22.78 -63.24 90.29
C GLN A 727 -23.13 -64.22 89.16
N ILE A 728 -24.21 -63.93 88.42
CA ILE A 728 -24.51 -64.55 87.12
C ILE A 728 -24.33 -63.49 86.02
N THR A 729 -23.52 -63.78 85.01
CA THR A 729 -23.31 -62.94 83.82
C THR A 729 -24.01 -63.53 82.59
N GLY A 730 -24.76 -62.72 81.85
CA GLY A 730 -25.33 -63.05 80.54
C GLY A 730 -25.12 -61.89 79.54
N ASN A 731 -25.00 -62.21 78.25
CA ASN A 731 -24.66 -61.26 77.18
C ASN A 731 -25.80 -61.10 76.15
N GLU A 732 -26.14 -59.86 75.77
CA GLU A 732 -26.95 -59.56 74.58
C GLU A 732 -26.11 -58.78 73.54
N PRO A 733 -26.08 -59.18 72.26
CA PRO A 733 -25.40 -58.43 71.20
C PRO A 733 -26.24 -57.23 70.72
N ARG A 734 -25.62 -56.05 70.55
CA ARG A 734 -26.25 -54.85 69.95
C ARG A 734 -25.68 -54.60 68.56
N LYS A 735 -26.54 -54.56 67.54
CA LYS A 735 -26.22 -54.15 66.16
C LYS A 735 -26.23 -52.62 66.07
N TYR A 736 -25.26 -52.04 65.37
CA TYR A 736 -25.17 -50.60 65.08
C TYR A 736 -24.59 -50.37 63.68
N TRP A 737 -24.79 -49.18 63.10
CA TRP A 737 -24.26 -48.84 61.78
C TRP A 737 -23.07 -47.90 61.89
N GLU A 738 -22.10 -48.03 61.00
CA GLU A 738 -21.02 -47.06 60.81
C GLU A 738 -21.07 -46.52 59.37
N MET A 739 -20.91 -45.22 59.21
CA MET A 739 -20.80 -44.57 57.91
C MET A 739 -19.36 -44.12 57.68
N LYS A 740 -18.79 -44.50 56.53
CA LYS A 740 -17.60 -43.87 55.96
C LYS A 740 -18.01 -42.91 54.84
N LEU A 741 -17.23 -41.85 54.67
CA LEU A 741 -17.40 -40.95 53.53
C LEU A 741 -16.50 -41.41 52.40
N ALA A 742 -17.08 -41.69 51.24
CA ALA A 742 -16.35 -41.91 50.01
C ALA A 742 -16.41 -40.66 49.13
N TRP A 743 -15.35 -40.40 48.36
CA TRP A 743 -15.31 -39.30 47.42
C TRP A 743 -14.44 -39.55 46.20
N SER A 744 -14.70 -38.79 45.14
CA SER A 744 -13.87 -38.70 43.94
C SER A 744 -13.80 -37.24 43.48
N GLU A 745 -12.66 -36.87 42.89
CA GLU A 745 -12.39 -35.53 42.36
C GLU A 745 -12.48 -35.57 40.83
N PHE A 746 -13.23 -34.65 40.23
CA PHE A 746 -13.28 -34.45 38.79
C PHE A 746 -12.21 -33.45 38.38
N ASN A 747 -11.17 -33.93 37.68
CA ASN A 747 -10.02 -33.13 37.26
C ASN A 747 -9.62 -33.50 35.82
N ARG A 748 -9.33 -32.50 34.98
CA ARG A 748 -9.00 -32.67 33.55
C ARG A 748 -9.99 -33.57 32.78
N ASN A 749 -11.29 -33.41 33.05
CA ASN A 749 -12.39 -34.19 32.48
C ASN A 749 -12.38 -35.70 32.82
N ILE A 750 -11.74 -36.11 33.93
CA ILE A 750 -11.71 -37.51 34.38
C ILE A 750 -11.98 -37.54 35.89
N TRP A 751 -12.76 -38.52 36.35
CA TRP A 751 -12.97 -38.82 37.76
C TRP A 751 -11.76 -39.57 38.34
N SER A 752 -11.24 -39.13 39.47
CA SER A 752 -10.19 -39.85 40.20
C SER A 752 -10.73 -41.14 40.84
N SER A 753 -9.84 -42.07 41.21
CA SER A 753 -10.23 -43.30 41.90
C SER A 753 -10.96 -43.00 43.22
N LYS A 754 -11.98 -43.80 43.57
CA LYS A 754 -12.69 -43.75 44.85
C LYS A 754 -11.71 -43.70 46.02
N GLN A 755 -11.82 -42.63 46.82
CA GLN A 755 -11.18 -42.51 48.12
C GLN A 755 -12.22 -42.74 49.22
N ILE A 756 -11.80 -43.27 50.37
CA ILE A 756 -12.68 -43.55 51.51
C ILE A 756 -12.05 -43.06 52.81
N SER A 757 -12.87 -42.56 53.73
CA SER A 757 -12.40 -42.06 55.01
C SER A 757 -11.83 -43.19 55.88
N GLU A 758 -10.70 -42.95 56.52
CA GLU A 758 -10.09 -43.89 57.47
C GLU A 758 -10.97 -44.08 58.72
N LYS A 759 -11.47 -42.97 59.26
CA LYS A 759 -12.40 -42.96 60.39
C LYS A 759 -13.83 -43.12 59.89
N ALA A 760 -14.68 -43.78 60.69
CA ALA A 760 -16.10 -43.92 60.44
C ALA A 760 -16.92 -43.16 61.49
N LEU A 761 -18.05 -42.62 61.07
CA LEU A 761 -19.05 -42.01 61.94
C LEU A 761 -20.00 -43.11 62.45
N ASN A 762 -20.21 -43.20 63.76
CA ASN A 762 -21.18 -44.13 64.32
C ASN A 762 -22.60 -43.61 64.08
N VAL A 763 -23.40 -44.37 63.35
CA VAL A 763 -24.79 -44.05 62.98
C VAL A 763 -25.71 -44.85 63.90
N ASN A 764 -25.88 -44.40 65.13
CA ASN A 764 -26.82 -45.01 66.07
C ASN A 764 -28.24 -44.47 65.86
N LEU A 765 -28.99 -45.11 64.95
CA LEU A 765 -30.39 -44.74 64.68
C LEU A 765 -31.35 -45.14 65.81
N ASN A 766 -30.99 -46.17 66.61
CA ASN A 766 -31.84 -46.70 67.68
C ASN A 766 -31.96 -45.74 68.87
N SER A 767 -31.02 -44.81 69.06
CA SER A 767 -31.10 -43.76 70.08
C SER A 767 -31.99 -42.57 69.68
N ILE A 768 -32.50 -42.55 68.45
CA ILE A 768 -33.12 -41.35 67.84
C ILE A 768 -34.60 -41.57 67.52
N GLY A 769 -34.98 -42.78 67.11
CA GLY A 769 -36.38 -43.17 66.93
C GLY A 769 -37.05 -43.43 68.29
N THR A 770 -37.88 -42.50 68.75
CA THR A 770 -38.85 -42.80 69.83
C THR A 770 -40.12 -43.37 69.20
N SER A 771 -41.04 -43.96 69.98
CA SER A 771 -42.34 -44.46 69.49
C SER A 771 -43.25 -43.41 68.84
N THR A 772 -42.79 -42.15 68.77
CA THR A 772 -43.50 -40.98 68.27
C THR A 772 -42.95 -40.44 66.95
N TYR A 773 -41.73 -40.82 66.56
CA TYR A 773 -41.05 -40.26 65.38
C TYR A 773 -40.35 -41.35 64.57
N ARG A 774 -40.63 -41.40 63.26
CA ARG A 774 -39.98 -42.28 62.29
C ARG A 774 -38.92 -41.55 61.46
N ILE A 775 -37.84 -42.24 61.10
CA ILE A 775 -36.83 -41.71 60.18
C ILE A 775 -37.39 -41.70 58.76
N GLU A 776 -37.33 -40.56 58.05
CA GLU A 776 -37.79 -40.48 56.66
C GLU A 776 -36.71 -40.85 55.66
N GLN A 777 -35.54 -40.23 55.75
CA GLN A 777 -34.43 -40.43 54.83
C GLN A 777 -33.09 -40.08 55.46
N ILE A 778 -31.99 -40.34 54.78
CA ILE A 778 -30.66 -39.90 55.21
C ILE A 778 -30.16 -38.92 54.15
N LEU A 779 -29.68 -37.76 54.58
CA LEU A 779 -29.18 -36.71 53.69
C LEU A 779 -27.72 -36.38 54.00
N LEU A 780 -26.97 -36.05 52.94
CA LEU A 780 -25.68 -35.40 53.06
C LEU A 780 -25.85 -33.91 52.83
N ASN A 781 -25.28 -33.11 53.71
CA ASN A 781 -25.22 -31.67 53.56
C ASN A 781 -23.77 -31.21 53.53
N VAL A 782 -23.47 -30.14 52.79
CA VAL A 782 -22.12 -29.59 52.76
C VAL A 782 -22.12 -28.11 53.11
N LYS A 783 -21.20 -27.76 54.00
CA LYS A 783 -20.85 -26.39 54.37
C LYS A 783 -19.41 -26.14 53.94
N PRO A 784 -19.18 -25.67 52.70
CA PRO A 784 -17.85 -25.25 52.32
C PRO A 784 -17.59 -23.85 52.91
N ASN A 785 -16.43 -23.67 53.52
CA ASN A 785 -15.85 -22.37 53.85
C ASN A 785 -14.50 -22.25 53.11
N ASN A 786 -13.96 -21.05 52.94
CA ASN A 786 -12.72 -20.80 52.19
C ASN A 786 -11.49 -21.55 52.77
N GLN A 787 -11.59 -22.12 53.98
CA GLN A 787 -10.50 -22.85 54.65
C GLN A 787 -10.85 -24.28 55.07
N LEU A 788 -12.14 -24.66 55.13
CA LEU A 788 -12.60 -25.95 55.64
C LEU A 788 -13.80 -26.43 54.82
N LEU A 789 -13.81 -27.70 54.43
CA LEU A 789 -14.97 -28.36 53.81
C LEU A 789 -15.59 -29.31 54.83
N GLN A 790 -16.85 -29.08 55.18
CA GLN A 790 -17.58 -29.94 56.12
C GLN A 790 -18.72 -30.66 55.40
N VAL A 791 -18.76 -32.00 55.51
CA VAL A 791 -19.83 -32.88 55.02
C VAL A 791 -20.58 -33.43 56.24
N GLU A 792 -21.81 -33.02 56.43
CA GLU A 792 -22.64 -33.40 57.58
C GLU A 792 -23.65 -34.48 57.20
N LEU A 793 -23.86 -35.45 58.10
CA LEU A 793 -24.93 -36.44 57.99
C LEU A 793 -26.18 -35.94 58.71
N LEU A 794 -27.27 -35.79 57.97
CA LEU A 794 -28.54 -35.30 58.49
C LEU A 794 -29.61 -36.39 58.40
N VAL A 795 -30.34 -36.58 59.51
CA VAL A 795 -31.42 -37.55 59.63
C VAL A 795 -32.69 -36.81 60.02
N PRO A 796 -33.63 -36.64 59.08
CA PRO A 796 -34.94 -36.12 59.37
C PRO A 796 -35.86 -37.17 59.97
N LEU A 797 -36.68 -36.71 60.90
CA LEU A 797 -37.62 -37.48 61.69
C LEU A 797 -39.02 -36.90 61.50
N ARG A 798 -39.99 -37.73 61.13
CA ARG A 798 -41.40 -37.34 61.01
C ARG A 798 -42.22 -37.91 62.15
N SER A 799 -43.13 -37.09 62.67
CA SER A 799 -44.05 -37.49 63.75
C SER A 799 -45.13 -38.45 63.23
N ASP A 800 -45.35 -39.57 63.92
CA ASP A 800 -46.43 -40.52 63.59
C ASP A 800 -47.81 -40.03 64.10
N ASN A 801 -47.84 -39.19 65.14
CA ASN A 801 -49.09 -38.71 65.75
C ASN A 801 -49.66 -37.45 65.09
N VAL A 802 -48.85 -36.76 64.27
CA VAL A 802 -49.26 -35.55 63.52
C VAL A 802 -48.63 -35.61 62.12
N PRO A 803 -49.26 -36.31 61.15
CA PRO A 803 -48.67 -36.62 59.85
C PRO A 803 -48.26 -35.39 59.01
N ASP A 804 -48.88 -34.23 59.30
CA ASP A 804 -48.87 -33.05 58.44
C ASP A 804 -48.03 -31.87 58.96
N TYR A 805 -47.49 -31.92 60.19
CA TYR A 805 -47.04 -30.69 60.87
C TYR A 805 -45.69 -30.73 61.62
N ASP A 806 -44.89 -31.80 61.62
CA ASP A 806 -43.55 -31.76 62.28
C ASP A 806 -42.53 -32.70 61.63
N VAL A 807 -41.51 -32.13 60.97
CA VAL A 807 -40.26 -32.82 60.57
C VAL A 807 -39.09 -32.20 61.32
N LEU A 808 -38.44 -33.00 62.16
CA LEU A 808 -37.26 -32.61 62.94
C LEU A 808 -36.01 -33.11 62.23
N VAL A 809 -35.00 -32.26 62.02
CA VAL A 809 -33.73 -32.69 61.42
C VAL A 809 -32.68 -32.84 62.51
N ASN A 810 -32.15 -34.05 62.67
CA ASN A 810 -31.07 -34.33 63.60
C ASN A 810 -29.73 -34.43 62.85
N SER A 811 -28.69 -33.74 63.32
CA SER A 811 -27.33 -33.89 62.81
C SER A 811 -26.61 -34.98 63.60
N LEU A 812 -26.29 -36.10 62.94
CA LEU A 812 -25.60 -37.21 63.57
C LEU A 812 -24.10 -36.97 63.78
N GLY A 813 -23.55 -35.93 63.17
CA GLY A 813 -22.13 -35.69 63.04
C GLY A 813 -21.73 -35.54 61.58
N GLY A 814 -20.45 -35.68 61.29
CA GLY A 814 -19.95 -35.56 59.92
C GLY A 814 -18.44 -35.62 59.80
N PHE A 815 -17.97 -35.17 58.65
CA PHE A 815 -16.58 -35.22 58.21
C PHE A 815 -16.12 -33.79 57.92
N TYR A 816 -14.95 -33.38 58.39
CA TYR A 816 -14.33 -32.13 57.95
C TYR A 816 -12.93 -32.34 57.38
N PHE A 817 -12.67 -31.66 56.27
CA PHE A 817 -11.36 -31.63 55.61
C PHE A 817 -10.60 -30.40 56.08
N ASN A 818 -9.46 -30.64 56.74
CA ASN A 818 -8.60 -29.61 57.31
C ASN A 818 -7.44 -29.18 56.38
N ALA A 819 -7.14 -29.97 55.34
CA ALA A 819 -6.10 -29.70 54.35
C ALA A 819 -6.44 -30.36 53.00
N CYS A 820 -5.76 -29.95 51.94
CA CYS A 820 -5.84 -30.65 50.66
C CYS A 820 -5.12 -32.00 50.77
N ASN A 821 -5.77 -33.08 50.30
CA ASN A 821 -5.23 -34.44 50.26
C ASN A 821 -5.00 -35.12 51.63
N SER A 822 -5.74 -34.71 52.67
CA SER A 822 -5.81 -35.41 53.95
C SER A 822 -7.10 -36.26 54.06
N SER A 823 -7.04 -37.36 54.81
CA SER A 823 -8.25 -38.06 55.25
C SER A 823 -9.07 -37.14 56.15
N PRO A 824 -10.41 -37.09 55.98
CA PRO A 824 -11.24 -36.21 56.80
C PRO A 824 -11.27 -36.67 58.26
N GLU A 825 -11.34 -35.71 59.18
CA GLU A 825 -11.61 -36.00 60.59
C GLU A 825 -13.11 -36.14 60.84
N VAL A 826 -13.49 -37.02 61.76
CA VAL A 826 -14.89 -37.30 62.11
C VAL A 826 -15.25 -36.59 63.40
N TYR A 827 -16.38 -35.90 63.41
CA TYR A 827 -17.01 -35.40 64.62
C TYR A 827 -18.36 -36.12 64.79
N ASP A 828 -18.59 -36.66 65.99
CA ASP A 828 -19.77 -37.43 66.33
C ASP A 828 -20.65 -36.63 67.29
N ASN A 829 -21.83 -36.24 66.81
CA ASN A 829 -22.80 -35.47 67.59
C ASN A 829 -23.81 -36.37 68.32
N SER A 830 -23.75 -37.70 68.14
CA SER A 830 -24.70 -38.65 68.74
C SER A 830 -24.68 -38.69 70.28
N LYS A 831 -23.67 -38.09 70.92
CA LYS A 831 -23.50 -38.00 72.38
C LYS A 831 -23.93 -36.65 72.98
N LEU A 832 -24.29 -35.65 72.17
CA LEU A 832 -24.74 -34.35 72.66
C LEU A 832 -26.22 -34.41 73.10
N PRO A 833 -26.63 -33.74 74.20
CA PRO A 833 -28.03 -33.71 74.61
C PRO A 833 -28.89 -33.10 73.49
N TYR A 834 -30.02 -33.74 73.17
CA TYR A 834 -31.10 -33.27 72.30
C TYR A 834 -31.29 -31.73 72.35
N GLN A 835 -30.67 -30.96 71.45
CA GLN A 835 -30.75 -29.49 71.52
C GLN A 835 -31.05 -28.74 70.22
N ASP A 836 -30.90 -29.31 69.03
CA ASP A 836 -31.23 -28.57 67.80
C ASP A 836 -32.49 -29.13 67.12
N TYR A 837 -33.65 -28.78 67.68
CA TYR A 837 -34.94 -29.03 67.01
C TYR A 837 -35.30 -27.85 66.10
N VAL A 838 -35.39 -28.08 64.79
CA VAL A 838 -36.09 -27.15 63.88
C VAL A 838 -37.55 -27.59 63.82
N LYS A 839 -38.46 -26.77 64.38
CA LYS A 839 -39.91 -27.01 64.32
C LYS A 839 -40.49 -26.41 63.03
N ILE A 840 -41.18 -27.21 62.21
CA ILE A 840 -41.79 -26.75 60.96
C ILE A 840 -43.32 -26.75 61.10
N THR A 841 -43.90 -25.67 61.61
CA THR A 841 -45.36 -25.54 61.76
C THR A 841 -46.02 -25.18 60.41
N LYS A 842 -46.96 -25.99 59.92
CA LYS A 842 -47.89 -25.59 58.85
C LYS A 842 -48.93 -24.61 59.44
N LEU A 843 -49.11 -23.44 58.83
CA LEU A 843 -50.00 -22.37 59.32
C LEU A 843 -51.40 -22.59 58.74
N GLN A 844 -52.39 -22.84 59.60
CA GLN A 844 -53.79 -22.57 59.28
C GLN A 844 -54.21 -21.23 59.90
N ASP A 845 -55.10 -20.54 59.19
CA ASP A 845 -55.60 -19.20 59.50
C ASP A 845 -55.90 -18.95 60.99
N THR A 846 -55.30 -17.89 61.55
CA THR A 846 -55.96 -16.70 62.12
C THR A 846 -55.07 -15.98 63.16
N ASN A 847 -55.01 -14.66 63.01
CA ASN A 847 -54.70 -13.61 64.00
C ASN A 847 -54.06 -14.00 65.34
N ILE A 848 -52.73 -13.85 65.48
CA ILE A 848 -52.10 -13.47 66.76
C ILE A 848 -50.95 -12.50 66.49
N GLN A 849 -50.94 -11.39 67.25
CA GLN A 849 -49.92 -10.35 67.27
C GLN A 849 -48.79 -10.65 68.27
N SER A 850 -47.53 -10.45 67.83
CA SER A 850 -46.30 -10.18 68.63
C SER A 850 -45.75 -11.33 69.52
N PRO A 851 -44.55 -11.27 70.16
CA PRO A 851 -43.32 -10.46 69.98
C PRO A 851 -41.99 -11.30 69.93
N PHE A 852 -40.85 -10.68 69.55
CA PHE A 852 -39.43 -11.05 69.81
C PHE A 852 -38.90 -12.50 69.65
N LEU A 853 -37.95 -12.71 68.71
CA LEU A 853 -36.79 -13.63 68.85
C LEU A 853 -35.56 -13.10 68.07
N SER A 854 -34.39 -13.12 68.72
CA SER A 854 -33.07 -12.66 68.24
C SER A 854 -32.47 -13.53 67.12
N PRO A 855 -31.49 -13.01 66.33
CA PRO A 855 -30.87 -13.72 65.23
C PRO A 855 -29.66 -14.53 65.71
N HIS A 856 -29.86 -15.79 66.10
CA HIS A 856 -28.76 -16.76 66.20
C HIS A 856 -29.20 -18.10 65.61
N ASN A 857 -28.36 -18.59 64.69
CA ASN A 857 -28.29 -19.94 64.13
C ASN A 857 -29.63 -20.67 63.88
N SER A 858 -30.11 -20.64 62.65
CA SER A 858 -31.06 -21.67 62.18
C SER A 858 -30.92 -21.89 60.67
N THR A 859 -30.47 -23.10 60.31
CA THR A 859 -30.49 -23.69 58.97
C THR A 859 -31.87 -24.28 58.68
N HIS A 860 -32.51 -23.90 57.58
CA HIS A 860 -33.79 -24.47 57.15
C HIS A 860 -33.54 -25.55 56.07
N LEU A 861 -34.05 -26.77 56.27
CA LEU A 861 -34.06 -27.88 55.31
C LEU A 861 -35.51 -28.30 55.04
N ALA A 862 -35.86 -28.58 53.79
CA ALA A 862 -37.16 -29.12 53.39
C ALA A 862 -36.98 -30.53 52.82
N LEU A 863 -37.90 -31.43 53.15
CA LEU A 863 -37.89 -32.85 52.79
C LEU A 863 -39.18 -33.22 52.09
N TYR A 864 -39.07 -34.03 51.05
CA TYR A 864 -40.20 -34.52 50.26
C TYR A 864 -39.96 -35.96 49.83
N GLU A 865 -41.04 -36.75 49.69
CA GLU A 865 -40.99 -38.20 49.49
C GLU A 865 -40.26 -38.66 48.23
N ASN A 866 -40.02 -37.81 47.22
CA ASN A 866 -39.32 -38.20 45.98
C ASN A 866 -38.51 -37.06 45.28
N GLY A 867 -38.10 -36.01 46.01
CA GLY A 867 -37.36 -34.87 45.43
C GLY A 867 -36.12 -34.51 46.25
N ILE A 868 -34.93 -34.59 45.65
CA ILE A 868 -33.66 -34.27 46.32
C ILE A 868 -33.40 -32.76 46.20
N TYR A 869 -33.31 -32.08 47.35
CA TYR A 869 -32.86 -30.69 47.46
C TYR A 869 -31.47 -30.65 48.10
N GLN A 870 -30.50 -30.00 47.45
CA GLN A 870 -29.23 -29.57 48.06
C GLN A 870 -29.35 -28.08 48.39
N VAL A 871 -29.11 -27.69 49.65
CA VAL A 871 -29.17 -26.28 50.08
C VAL A 871 -27.81 -25.63 49.76
N PRO A 872 -27.73 -24.59 48.89
CA PRO A 872 -26.47 -23.91 48.59
C PRO A 872 -25.98 -23.02 49.76
N LYS A 873 -24.66 -22.78 49.79
CA LYS A 873 -23.95 -21.85 50.70
C LYS A 873 -24.71 -20.53 50.88
N PHE A 874 -24.93 -20.12 52.14
CA PHE A 874 -25.60 -18.88 52.59
C PHE A 874 -27.13 -18.86 52.72
N ALA A 875 -27.77 -19.99 53.06
CA ALA A 875 -29.13 -19.98 53.57
C ALA A 875 -29.17 -19.71 55.10
N ILE A 876 -28.88 -18.47 55.50
CA ILE A 876 -29.40 -17.92 56.76
C ILE A 876 -30.45 -16.89 56.37
N ALA A 877 -31.68 -17.13 56.86
CA ALA A 877 -32.89 -16.35 56.75
C ALA A 877 -33.89 -16.78 55.65
N TYR A 878 -35.03 -17.30 56.16
CA TYR A 878 -36.38 -17.36 55.59
C TYR A 878 -36.83 -18.68 54.92
N PRO A 879 -37.71 -19.46 55.59
CA PRO A 879 -38.38 -20.62 55.03
C PRO A 879 -39.71 -20.18 54.39
N LYS A 880 -39.86 -20.29 53.05
CA LYS A 880 -41.20 -20.13 52.40
C LYS A 880 -41.30 -20.47 50.90
N SER A 881 -40.57 -21.46 50.40
CA SER A 881 -40.88 -22.10 49.10
C SER A 881 -41.53 -23.48 49.24
N THR A 882 -42.11 -23.75 50.42
CA THR A 882 -42.78 -24.99 50.81
C THR A 882 -44.18 -25.09 50.18
N LEU A 883 -44.51 -26.30 49.70
CA LEU A 883 -45.71 -26.77 48.96
C LEU A 883 -45.57 -26.69 47.45
N LEU A 884 -45.14 -27.77 46.82
CA LEU A 884 -45.26 -27.89 45.37
C LEU A 884 -45.84 -29.23 44.88
N LEU A 885 -45.89 -30.32 45.66
CA LEU A 885 -46.55 -31.56 45.23
C LEU A 885 -46.96 -32.43 46.44
N GLU A 886 -48.27 -32.69 46.61
CA GLU A 886 -48.79 -33.80 47.44
C GLU A 886 -49.74 -34.67 46.62
N ASP A 887 -49.46 -35.98 46.68
CA ASP A 887 -50.19 -37.22 46.38
C ASP A 887 -50.84 -37.54 45.01
N ALA A 888 -50.32 -38.65 44.43
CA ALA A 888 -50.88 -39.61 43.47
C ALA A 888 -51.50 -39.09 42.13
N PRO A 889 -51.46 -39.88 41.03
CA PRO A 889 -51.73 -39.37 39.68
C PRO A 889 -53.18 -38.86 39.55
N GLY A 890 -53.32 -37.61 39.12
CA GLY A 890 -54.61 -36.93 38.89
C GLY A 890 -55.01 -35.83 39.88
N ARG A 891 -54.17 -35.43 40.86
CA ARG A 891 -54.52 -34.42 41.88
C ARG A 891 -53.46 -33.35 42.21
N PHE A 892 -52.32 -33.31 41.53
CA PHE A 892 -51.27 -32.34 41.86
C PHE A 892 -51.59 -30.95 41.33
N SER A 893 -51.58 -29.94 42.20
CA SER A 893 -51.56 -28.54 41.81
C SER A 893 -50.22 -27.92 42.21
N VAL A 894 -49.61 -27.15 41.30
CA VAL A 894 -48.35 -26.43 41.57
C VAL A 894 -48.61 -25.22 42.47
N ILE A 895 -48.92 -25.37 43.76
CA ILE A 895 -49.34 -24.23 44.60
C ILE A 895 -48.16 -23.24 44.80
N GLY A 896 -48.41 -21.93 44.64
CA GLY A 896 -47.54 -20.86 45.14
C GLY A 896 -48.30 -19.99 46.14
N ASP A 897 -47.67 -19.62 47.26
CA ASP A 897 -48.28 -18.79 48.33
C ASP A 897 -48.34 -17.30 47.90
N HIS A 898 -49.55 -16.72 47.89
CA HIS A 898 -49.82 -15.33 47.52
C HIS A 898 -49.44 -14.29 48.59
N LYS A 899 -49.22 -14.67 49.87
CA LYS A 899 -49.24 -13.67 50.97
C LYS A 899 -47.92 -13.23 51.59
N LYS A 900 -46.73 -13.63 51.10
CA LYS A 900 -45.43 -13.11 51.61
C LYS A 900 -44.34 -12.91 50.54
N MET A 901 -44.68 -12.34 49.37
CA MET A 901 -43.68 -11.86 48.39
C MET A 901 -43.12 -10.45 48.69
N ASN A 902 -43.41 -9.86 49.85
CA ASN A 902 -43.22 -8.43 50.09
C ASN A 902 -41.98 -8.01 50.92
N ILE A 903 -40.91 -8.83 50.97
CA ILE A 903 -39.67 -8.44 51.66
C ILE A 903 -38.47 -8.82 50.78
N LYS A 904 -37.94 -7.87 49.98
CA LYS A 904 -36.57 -7.79 49.37
C LYS A 904 -35.78 -9.10 49.07
N GLY A 905 -36.42 -10.23 48.82
CA GLY A 905 -35.80 -11.55 48.70
C GLY A 905 -35.80 -12.04 47.26
N LYS A 906 -34.64 -12.45 46.75
CA LYS A 906 -34.49 -13.13 45.46
C LYS A 906 -35.27 -14.47 45.50
N LEU A 907 -36.10 -14.73 44.49
CA LEU A 907 -36.42 -16.12 44.11
C LEU A 907 -35.12 -16.75 43.58
N ARG A 908 -34.69 -17.89 44.13
CA ARG A 908 -33.62 -18.74 43.57
C ARG A 908 -34.17 -20.16 43.42
N SER A 909 -33.74 -21.00 42.48
CA SER A 909 -33.11 -20.76 41.16
C SER A 909 -33.49 -21.93 40.23
N ILE A 910 -33.29 -23.19 40.66
CA ILE A 910 -33.51 -24.41 39.85
C ILE A 910 -33.90 -25.61 40.74
N PHE A 911 -34.80 -26.50 40.29
CA PHE A 911 -35.01 -27.84 40.89
C PHE A 911 -35.32 -28.91 39.84
N PHE A 912 -35.11 -30.18 40.20
CA PHE A 912 -35.42 -31.34 39.38
C PHE A 912 -36.60 -32.12 39.95
N TYR A 913 -37.51 -32.52 39.07
CA TYR A 913 -38.63 -33.39 39.40
C TYR A 913 -38.52 -34.69 38.60
N SER A 914 -38.82 -35.81 39.25
CA SER A 914 -38.87 -37.13 38.61
C SER A 914 -40.05 -37.92 39.17
N ASN A 915 -40.80 -38.56 38.29
CA ASN A 915 -41.73 -39.64 38.67
C ASN A 915 -41.37 -40.92 37.91
N SER A 916 -42.22 -41.95 37.91
CA SER A 916 -41.93 -43.22 37.21
C SER A 916 -41.79 -43.10 35.69
N ILE A 917 -42.24 -41.98 35.09
CA ILE A 917 -42.32 -41.80 33.64
C ILE A 917 -41.56 -40.54 33.20
N HIS A 918 -41.80 -39.38 33.82
CA HIS A 918 -41.33 -38.06 33.40
C HIS A 918 -40.26 -37.49 34.32
N ASN A 919 -39.28 -36.80 33.73
CA ASN A 919 -38.36 -35.91 34.44
C ASN A 919 -38.53 -34.48 33.93
N PHE A 920 -38.60 -33.51 34.86
CA PHE A 920 -38.61 -32.09 34.51
C PHE A 920 -37.51 -31.35 35.25
N ILE A 921 -37.01 -30.30 34.61
CA ILE A 921 -36.26 -29.24 35.27
C ILE A 921 -37.16 -28.01 35.38
N ALA A 922 -37.24 -27.43 36.56
CA ALA A 922 -38.00 -26.23 36.83
C ALA A 922 -37.05 -25.10 37.22
N GLN A 923 -37.11 -23.99 36.48
CA GLN A 923 -36.23 -22.85 36.66
C GLN A 923 -37.05 -21.60 36.93
N SER A 924 -36.62 -20.79 37.90
CA SER A 924 -37.29 -19.52 38.20
C SER A 924 -37.05 -18.51 37.06
N LYS A 925 -38.10 -17.86 36.57
CA LYS A 925 -38.02 -16.87 35.49
C LYS A 925 -38.90 -15.66 35.78
N LYS A 926 -38.55 -14.53 35.17
CA LYS A 926 -39.35 -13.29 35.18
C LYS A 926 -39.94 -13.12 33.79
N GLN A 927 -41.26 -13.00 33.70
CA GLN A 927 -42.00 -12.68 32.49
C GLN A 927 -42.44 -11.23 32.54
N TYR A 928 -42.29 -10.53 31.41
CA TYR A 928 -42.69 -9.15 31.24
C TYR A 928 -43.91 -9.13 30.32
N THR A 929 -45.03 -8.55 30.75
CA THR A 929 -46.24 -8.34 29.94
C THR A 929 -46.49 -6.85 29.76
N PHE A 930 -47.00 -6.46 28.60
CA PHE A 930 -47.20 -5.05 28.22
C PHE A 930 -48.69 -4.79 28.00
N ASP A 931 -49.24 -3.74 28.61
CA ASP A 931 -50.54 -3.21 28.20
C ASP A 931 -50.32 -2.00 27.30
N SER A 932 -50.85 -2.05 26.08
CA SER A 932 -50.89 -0.90 25.17
C SER A 932 -52.35 -0.44 25.05
N THR A 933 -52.78 0.48 25.92
CA THR A 933 -54.11 1.09 25.78
C THR A 933 -54.13 2.40 25.01
N ASP A 934 -52.99 3.00 24.62
CA ASP A 934 -53.01 4.29 23.91
C ASP A 934 -51.86 4.48 22.89
N LEU A 935 -51.73 3.61 21.88
CA LEU A 935 -50.82 3.86 20.75
C LEU A 935 -51.43 3.44 19.41
N GLU A 936 -51.45 4.37 18.44
CA GLU A 936 -51.83 4.13 17.05
C GLU A 936 -50.92 3.07 16.37
N PRO A 937 -51.39 2.38 15.32
CA PRO A 937 -50.84 1.10 14.87
C PRO A 937 -49.49 1.12 14.13
N SER A 938 -48.72 2.22 14.17
CA SER A 938 -47.58 2.39 13.24
C SER A 938 -46.19 2.12 13.82
N HIS A 939 -46.04 1.70 15.08
CA HIS A 939 -44.72 1.37 15.65
C HIS A 939 -44.76 0.09 16.48
N SER A 940 -44.09 -0.95 15.98
CA SER A 940 -43.85 -2.18 16.73
C SER A 940 -43.00 -1.90 17.97
N ILE A 941 -43.58 -2.08 19.16
CA ILE A 941 -42.95 -1.93 20.49
C ILE A 941 -41.78 -2.90 20.73
N VAL A 942 -41.54 -3.85 19.81
CA VAL A 942 -40.53 -4.91 19.96
C VAL A 942 -39.08 -4.38 19.92
N ASP A 943 -38.81 -3.21 19.35
CA ASP A 943 -37.43 -2.70 19.22
C ASP A 943 -36.87 -2.00 20.47
N LEU A 944 -37.69 -1.64 21.46
CA LEU A 944 -37.26 -0.78 22.58
C LEU A 944 -36.76 -1.51 23.84
N LEU A 945 -36.94 -2.83 23.97
CA LEU A 945 -36.59 -3.57 25.19
C LEU A 945 -35.76 -4.84 25.00
N VAL A 946 -35.32 -5.14 23.79
CA VAL A 946 -34.31 -6.18 23.56
C VAL A 946 -32.94 -5.51 23.52
N ARG A 947 -32.09 -5.81 24.51
CA ARG A 947 -30.63 -5.75 24.29
C ARG A 947 -30.36 -6.62 23.06
N LYS A 948 -30.19 -6.00 21.89
CA LYS A 948 -29.77 -6.71 20.67
C LYS A 948 -28.32 -7.19 20.86
N PRO A 949 -28.02 -8.49 20.64
CA PRO A 949 -26.82 -8.84 19.92
C PRO A 949 -26.92 -8.16 18.55
N ILE A 950 -25.91 -7.38 18.19
CA ILE A 950 -25.78 -6.80 16.85
C ILE A 950 -25.60 -7.96 15.89
N ASP A 951 -26.60 -8.26 15.05
CA ASP A 951 -26.44 -8.83 13.70
C ASP A 951 -27.82 -8.95 13.02
N SER A 952 -28.23 -7.92 12.27
CA SER A 952 -29.08 -8.02 11.07
C SER A 952 -29.32 -6.63 10.46
N PHE A 953 -28.72 -6.36 9.31
CA PHE A 953 -29.14 -5.29 8.38
C PHE A 953 -30.00 -5.92 7.27
N PRO A 954 -31.08 -5.27 6.77
CA PRO A 954 -31.74 -5.68 5.55
C PRO A 954 -31.01 -5.14 4.30
N PRO A 955 -31.21 -5.75 3.11
CA PRO A 955 -30.59 -5.30 1.87
C PRO A 955 -31.51 -4.32 1.12
N ASN A 956 -31.18 -3.03 1.08
CA ASN A 956 -31.20 -2.22 -0.15
C ASN A 956 -30.62 -0.81 0.07
N PRO A 957 -29.93 -0.20 -0.91
CA PRO A 957 -29.34 1.13 -0.81
C PRO A 957 -30.23 2.15 -1.52
N GLU A 958 -30.93 3.01 -0.79
CA GLU A 958 -31.33 4.36 -1.24
C GLU A 958 -32.02 5.10 -0.07
N SER A 959 -31.77 6.41 0.01
CA SER A 959 -32.16 7.36 1.07
C SER A 959 -31.32 7.34 2.37
N VAL A 960 -30.19 8.05 2.33
CA VAL A 960 -29.56 8.63 3.52
C VAL A 960 -29.86 10.12 3.50
N GLY A 961 -30.75 10.56 4.39
CA GLY A 961 -30.99 11.96 4.70
C GLY A 961 -31.08 12.11 6.22
N ASP A 962 -30.10 12.83 6.77
CA ASP A 962 -30.06 13.53 8.06
C ASP A 962 -30.81 12.92 9.26
N LEU A 963 -30.06 12.49 10.28
CA LEU A 963 -30.53 12.56 11.68
C LEU A 963 -29.34 12.69 12.64
N ASN A 964 -29.12 13.92 13.09
CA ASN A 964 -28.18 14.32 14.13
C ASN A 964 -28.47 13.61 15.45
N VAL A 965 -27.45 13.01 16.04
CA VAL A 965 -27.47 12.40 17.37
C VAL A 965 -27.33 13.51 18.42
N ALA A 966 -28.41 13.78 19.16
CA ALA A 966 -28.36 14.58 20.38
C ALA A 966 -27.80 13.73 21.53
N THR A 967 -26.62 14.11 22.01
CA THR A 967 -26.04 13.65 23.27
C THR A 967 -26.89 14.12 24.44
N ASN A 968 -27.39 13.20 25.27
CA ASN A 968 -27.90 13.54 26.60
C ASN A 968 -27.23 12.68 27.67
N THR A 969 -26.41 13.37 28.45
CA THR A 969 -25.87 13.03 29.75
C THR A 969 -26.97 12.64 30.73
N PHE A 970 -26.86 11.47 31.37
CA PHE A 970 -27.68 11.16 32.54
C PHE A 970 -26.92 11.57 33.80
N ASP A 971 -27.39 12.67 34.39
CA ASP A 971 -26.99 13.21 35.68
C ASP A 971 -27.62 12.37 36.81
N SER A 972 -26.82 12.13 37.84
CA SER A 972 -27.11 11.27 38.98
C SER A 972 -27.65 12.09 40.15
N THR A 973 -28.90 12.54 40.11
CA THR A 973 -29.62 12.98 41.33
C THR A 973 -31.13 12.89 41.11
N ASN A 974 -31.82 12.01 41.85
CA ASN A 974 -33.12 12.31 42.46
C ASN A 974 -33.61 11.14 43.33
N VAL A 975 -34.09 11.51 44.52
CA VAL A 975 -34.53 10.63 45.61
C VAL A 975 -36.05 10.77 45.79
N LEU A 976 -36.68 9.68 46.26
CA LEU A 976 -37.99 9.55 46.97
C LEU A 976 -39.25 9.30 46.10
N PRO A 977 -40.35 8.68 46.61
CA PRO A 977 -40.67 8.25 48.00
C PRO A 977 -41.22 6.80 48.19
N ARG A 978 -41.54 6.47 49.46
CA ARG A 978 -42.17 5.24 50.01
C ARG A 978 -43.57 4.92 49.45
N ASP A 979 -43.92 3.61 49.52
CA ASP A 979 -45.14 2.87 49.10
C ASP A 979 -46.51 3.55 49.33
N PRO A 980 -47.55 3.22 48.52
CA PRO A 980 -48.40 2.05 48.81
C PRO A 980 -48.86 1.18 47.59
N VAL A 981 -48.81 -0.14 47.80
CA VAL A 981 -49.80 -1.20 47.45
C VAL A 981 -50.39 -1.26 46.02
N GLU A 982 -49.78 -2.09 45.16
CA GLU A 982 -50.44 -2.96 44.16
C GLU A 982 -49.42 -4.01 43.65
N ASP A 983 -49.75 -5.31 43.64
CA ASP A 983 -48.84 -6.44 43.31
C ASP A 983 -48.60 -6.60 41.80
N SER A 984 -48.11 -5.52 41.18
CA SER A 984 -47.74 -5.41 39.77
C SER A 984 -46.68 -4.32 39.65
N TYR A 985 -45.44 -4.67 39.31
CA TYR A 985 -44.43 -3.63 39.08
C TYR A 985 -44.66 -2.95 37.73
N THR A 986 -45.48 -1.90 37.68
CA THR A 986 -45.66 -1.06 36.48
C THR A 986 -44.47 -0.12 36.33
N LYS A 987 -43.58 -0.39 35.35
CA LYS A 987 -42.64 0.63 34.88
C LYS A 987 -43.30 1.44 33.79
N VAL A 988 -43.63 2.70 34.07
CA VAL A 988 -44.20 3.63 33.10
C VAL A 988 -43.07 4.40 32.43
N ALA A 989 -42.82 4.10 31.16
CA ALA A 989 -42.06 4.97 30.26
C ALA A 989 -43.01 5.39 29.14
N LYS A 990 -43.33 6.69 29.06
CA LYS A 990 -44.22 7.33 28.04
C LYS A 990 -45.29 6.39 27.45
N GLY A 991 -46.35 6.11 28.22
CA GLY A 991 -47.56 5.45 27.70
C GLY A 991 -47.55 3.92 27.62
N ILE A 992 -46.48 3.24 28.06
CA ILE A 992 -46.44 1.77 28.11
C ILE A 992 -46.37 1.31 29.58
N SER A 993 -47.33 0.49 30.00
CA SER A 993 -47.36 -0.15 31.31
C SER A 993 -46.73 -1.55 31.22
N ILE A 994 -45.56 -1.73 31.81
CA ILE A 994 -44.86 -3.04 31.86
C ILE A 994 -45.21 -3.74 33.17
N HIS A 995 -45.84 -4.91 33.14
CA HIS A 995 -46.12 -5.76 34.29
C HIS A 995 -45.07 -6.88 34.39
N ILE A 996 -44.48 -7.10 35.57
CA ILE A 996 -43.47 -8.14 35.80
C ILE A 996 -44.06 -9.27 36.64
N LYS A 997 -44.28 -10.44 36.03
CA LYS A 997 -44.70 -11.66 36.71
C LYS A 997 -43.51 -12.56 36.98
N LYS A 998 -43.34 -13.04 38.21
CA LYS A 998 -42.32 -14.03 38.58
C LYS A 998 -42.98 -15.41 38.71
N GLY A 999 -42.33 -16.45 38.19
CA GLY A 999 -42.86 -17.81 38.17
C GLY A 999 -41.80 -18.83 37.81
N TYR A 1000 -42.21 -20.09 37.63
CA TYR A 1000 -41.35 -21.19 37.20
C TYR A 1000 -41.62 -21.56 35.73
N GLN A 1001 -40.56 -21.81 34.98
CA GLN A 1001 -40.61 -22.45 33.68
C GLN A 1001 -40.20 -23.92 33.84
N PHE A 1002 -41.08 -24.84 33.45
CA PHE A 1002 -40.78 -26.26 33.39
C PHE A 1002 -40.26 -26.62 31.99
N ARG A 1003 -39.24 -27.46 31.92
CA ARG A 1003 -38.71 -28.06 30.69
C ARG A 1003 -38.54 -29.55 30.87
N LEU A 1004 -38.65 -30.30 29.78
CA LEU A 1004 -38.34 -31.74 29.78
C LEU A 1004 -36.89 -31.98 30.17
N PHE A 1005 -36.64 -32.93 31.07
CA PHE A 1005 -35.32 -33.41 31.46
C PHE A 1005 -35.15 -34.90 31.13
N TYR A 1006 -35.83 -35.36 30.09
CA TYR A 1006 -35.75 -36.70 29.53
C TYR A 1006 -36.05 -36.66 28.02
N HIS A 1007 -35.69 -37.71 27.28
CA HIS A 1007 -35.96 -37.80 25.84
C HIS A 1007 -37.23 -38.63 25.58
N PRO A 1008 -38.33 -38.03 25.07
CA PRO A 1008 -39.63 -38.72 24.93
C PRO A 1008 -39.65 -39.84 23.89
N TYR A 1009 -38.90 -39.68 22.79
CA TYR A 1009 -38.99 -40.59 21.64
C TYR A 1009 -37.80 -41.54 21.44
N ALA A 1010 -36.82 -41.60 22.34
CA ALA A 1010 -35.58 -42.37 22.12
C ALA A 1010 -35.87 -43.88 21.93
N CYS A 1011 -36.70 -44.45 22.79
CA CYS A 1011 -37.16 -45.83 22.68
C CYS A 1011 -37.97 -46.09 21.40
N ASN A 1012 -38.78 -45.10 20.97
CA ASN A 1012 -39.55 -45.19 19.72
C ASN A 1012 -38.61 -45.19 18.50
N PHE A 1013 -37.62 -44.29 18.45
CA PHE A 1013 -36.63 -44.26 17.36
C PHE A 1013 -35.86 -45.57 17.27
N ARG A 1014 -35.42 -46.12 18.41
CA ARG A 1014 -34.79 -47.44 18.47
C ARG A 1014 -35.71 -48.53 17.90
N LYS A 1015 -36.98 -48.55 18.30
CA LYS A 1015 -37.98 -49.51 17.79
C LYS A 1015 -38.16 -49.38 16.27
N ILE A 1016 -38.27 -48.15 15.75
CA ILE A 1016 -38.44 -47.88 14.32
C ILE A 1016 -37.24 -48.41 13.53
N VAL A 1017 -36.01 -48.07 13.93
CA VAL A 1017 -34.82 -48.56 13.23
C VAL A 1017 -34.71 -50.09 13.30
N THR A 1018 -35.02 -50.70 14.45
CA THR A 1018 -34.93 -52.17 14.61
C THR A 1018 -36.01 -52.93 13.80
N THR A 1019 -37.18 -52.33 13.56
CA THR A 1019 -38.32 -53.03 12.93
C THR A 1019 -38.57 -52.63 11.48
N GLU A 1020 -38.24 -51.40 11.09
CA GLU A 1020 -38.52 -50.81 9.78
C GLU A 1020 -37.26 -50.25 9.08
N GLY A 1021 -36.08 -50.35 9.71
CA GLY A 1021 -34.79 -49.91 9.16
C GLY A 1021 -34.53 -48.40 9.25
N ILE A 1022 -33.32 -47.98 8.89
CA ILE A 1022 -32.87 -46.57 8.96
C ILE A 1022 -33.66 -45.63 8.04
N GLU A 1023 -34.15 -46.13 6.91
CA GLU A 1023 -34.89 -45.32 5.94
C GLU A 1023 -36.15 -44.73 6.57
N LYS A 1024 -36.84 -45.50 7.42
CA LYS A 1024 -38.07 -45.04 8.04
C LYS A 1024 -37.82 -43.89 9.00
N LEU A 1025 -36.71 -43.92 9.75
CA LEU A 1025 -36.32 -42.85 10.66
C LEU A 1025 -36.15 -41.52 9.93
N TYR A 1026 -35.48 -41.52 8.77
CA TYR A 1026 -35.16 -40.29 8.03
C TYR A 1026 -36.27 -39.84 7.05
N LYS A 1027 -37.06 -40.76 6.48
CA LYS A 1027 -38.14 -40.42 5.53
C LYS A 1027 -39.51 -40.22 6.20
N GLY A 1028 -39.70 -40.67 7.44
CA GLY A 1028 -41.00 -40.79 8.09
C GLY A 1028 -41.64 -39.53 8.69
N ASN A 1029 -41.08 -38.34 8.46
CA ASN A 1029 -41.48 -37.08 9.13
C ASN A 1029 -41.44 -37.16 10.68
N ILE A 1030 -40.66 -38.09 11.23
CA ILE A 1030 -40.61 -38.42 12.65
C ILE A 1030 -39.97 -37.29 13.49
N GLN A 1031 -39.16 -36.43 12.87
CA GLN A 1031 -38.58 -35.24 13.48
C GLN A 1031 -39.58 -34.12 13.80
N ASN A 1032 -40.81 -34.18 13.25
CA ASN A 1032 -41.87 -33.19 13.47
C ASN A 1032 -42.99 -33.72 14.40
N VAL A 1033 -42.73 -34.80 15.14
CA VAL A 1033 -43.68 -35.37 16.09
C VAL A 1033 -43.74 -34.47 17.32
N VAL A 1034 -44.93 -33.91 17.56
CA VAL A 1034 -45.26 -33.08 18.72
C VAL A 1034 -46.49 -33.68 19.37
N ASP A 1035 -46.44 -33.97 20.66
CA ASP A 1035 -47.63 -34.37 21.40
C ASP A 1035 -48.58 -33.17 21.60
N GLN A 1036 -49.73 -33.20 20.94
CA GLN A 1036 -50.77 -32.17 21.04
C GLN A 1036 -51.75 -32.41 22.20
N SER A 1037 -51.54 -33.43 23.02
CA SER A 1037 -52.49 -33.86 24.06
C SER A 1037 -52.58 -32.90 25.27
N ASN A 1038 -51.87 -31.76 25.28
CA ASN A 1038 -51.67 -30.91 26.46
C ASN A 1038 -51.31 -31.73 27.71
N TYR A 1039 -50.46 -32.75 27.53
CA TYR A 1039 -50.12 -33.75 28.54
C TYR A 1039 -49.78 -33.13 29.89
N PHE A 1040 -48.91 -32.11 29.90
CA PHE A 1040 -48.47 -31.46 31.13
C PHE A 1040 -49.63 -30.79 31.90
N GLU A 1041 -50.50 -30.07 31.20
CA GLU A 1041 -51.65 -29.40 31.82
C GLU A 1041 -52.66 -30.43 32.36
N ASN A 1042 -52.96 -31.46 31.56
CA ASN A 1042 -53.94 -32.49 31.89
C ASN A 1042 -53.51 -33.39 33.06
N ASN A 1043 -52.22 -33.63 33.25
CA ASN A 1043 -51.72 -34.56 34.27
C ASN A 1043 -51.16 -33.86 35.52
N TYR A 1044 -50.75 -32.58 35.43
CA TYR A 1044 -50.07 -31.87 36.52
C TYR A 1044 -50.77 -30.58 36.99
N SER A 1045 -51.95 -30.24 36.46
CA SER A 1045 -52.80 -29.09 36.86
C SER A 1045 -52.01 -27.86 37.33
N PRO A 1046 -51.19 -27.24 36.46
CA PRO A 1046 -50.30 -26.14 36.84
C PRO A 1046 -51.06 -24.91 37.32
N THR A 1047 -50.55 -24.23 38.35
CA THR A 1047 -51.15 -22.96 38.82
C THR A 1047 -50.63 -21.75 38.05
N GLU A 1048 -51.12 -20.56 38.41
CA GLU A 1048 -50.69 -19.29 37.82
C GLU A 1048 -49.20 -18.96 38.00
N PHE A 1049 -48.49 -19.63 38.91
CA PHE A 1049 -47.05 -19.44 39.11
C PHE A 1049 -46.19 -20.26 38.15
N VAL A 1050 -46.81 -21.18 37.39
CA VAL A 1050 -46.16 -21.84 36.25
C VAL A 1050 -46.44 -21.01 35.01
N PHE A 1051 -45.40 -20.71 34.24
CA PHE A 1051 -45.59 -20.04 32.96
C PHE A 1051 -46.31 -20.98 31.98
N ARG A 1052 -47.34 -20.47 31.29
CA ARG A 1052 -48.20 -21.24 30.37
C ARG A 1052 -47.46 -21.89 29.19
N SER A 1053 -46.21 -21.53 28.94
CA SER A 1053 -45.31 -22.26 28.05
C SER A 1053 -44.92 -23.60 28.69
N PHE A 1054 -45.88 -24.51 28.80
CA PHE A 1054 -45.71 -25.82 29.39
C PHE A 1054 -44.76 -26.68 28.54
N PRO A 1055 -44.02 -27.62 29.15
CA PRO A 1055 -43.18 -28.54 28.41
C PRO A 1055 -44.05 -29.43 27.50
N VAL A 1056 -43.62 -29.57 26.25
CA VAL A 1056 -44.28 -30.40 25.24
C VAL A 1056 -43.33 -31.52 24.85
N GLU A 1057 -43.87 -32.73 24.66
CA GLU A 1057 -43.10 -33.87 24.16
C GLU A 1057 -42.90 -33.75 22.65
N GLU A 1058 -41.76 -33.19 22.28
CA GLU A 1058 -41.37 -32.95 20.90
C GLU A 1058 -39.89 -33.31 20.65
N VAL A 1059 -39.53 -33.46 19.38
CA VAL A 1059 -38.12 -33.55 18.96
C VAL A 1059 -37.54 -32.15 18.91
N ASP A 1060 -37.10 -31.64 20.06
CA ASP A 1060 -36.58 -30.28 20.19
C ASP A 1060 -35.13 -30.17 19.70
N PHE A 1061 -34.87 -29.21 18.81
CA PHE A 1061 -33.53 -28.86 18.28
C PHE A 1061 -32.98 -27.57 18.91
N ASN A 1062 -33.63 -27.00 19.92
CA ASN A 1062 -33.15 -25.81 20.60
C ASN A 1062 -31.82 -26.12 21.33
N PHE A 1063 -30.83 -25.24 21.17
CA PHE A 1063 -29.51 -25.37 21.81
C PHE A 1063 -29.56 -25.42 23.34
N SER A 1064 -30.58 -24.79 23.95
CA SER A 1064 -30.79 -24.81 25.42
C SER A 1064 -31.66 -25.97 25.91
N SER A 1065 -32.09 -26.86 25.01
CA SER A 1065 -32.85 -28.05 25.36
C SER A 1065 -31.95 -29.12 25.96
N THR A 1066 -32.54 -30.03 26.75
CA THR A 1066 -31.77 -31.02 27.53
C THR A 1066 -31.26 -32.18 26.69
N TYR A 1067 -31.87 -32.46 25.54
CA TYR A 1067 -31.45 -33.52 24.62
C TYR A 1067 -31.23 -33.04 23.17
N GLY A 1068 -31.30 -31.73 22.90
CA GLY A 1068 -31.20 -31.19 21.54
C GLY A 1068 -29.91 -31.55 20.82
N THR A 1069 -28.77 -31.61 21.51
CA THR A 1069 -27.49 -32.05 20.93
C THR A 1069 -27.59 -33.47 20.34
N TYR A 1070 -28.30 -34.39 21.02
CA TYR A 1070 -28.50 -35.75 20.51
C TYR A 1070 -29.43 -35.78 19.29
N ASN A 1071 -30.43 -34.89 19.23
CA ASN A 1071 -31.31 -34.74 18.08
C ASN A 1071 -30.56 -34.17 16.86
N TRP A 1072 -29.75 -33.12 17.06
CA TRP A 1072 -28.85 -32.60 16.03
C TRP A 1072 -27.88 -33.67 15.53
N GLU A 1073 -27.34 -34.49 16.43
CA GLU A 1073 -26.51 -35.62 16.01
C GLU A 1073 -27.30 -36.64 15.20
N LEU A 1074 -28.48 -37.06 15.67
CA LEU A 1074 -29.29 -38.09 15.04
C LEU A 1074 -29.78 -37.71 13.64
N PHE A 1075 -30.28 -36.48 13.47
CA PHE A 1075 -30.98 -36.05 12.26
C PHE A 1075 -30.16 -35.15 11.32
N PHE A 1076 -29.02 -34.64 11.76
CA PHE A 1076 -28.17 -33.78 10.91
C PHE A 1076 -26.72 -34.27 10.84
N HIS A 1077 -26.02 -34.40 11.97
CA HIS A 1077 -24.57 -34.70 11.93
C HIS A 1077 -24.25 -36.14 11.52
N ILE A 1078 -25.01 -37.14 11.97
CA ILE A 1078 -24.80 -38.55 11.59
C ILE A 1078 -25.07 -38.73 10.08
N PRO A 1079 -26.22 -38.30 9.52
CA PRO A 1079 -26.45 -38.38 8.07
C PRO A 1079 -25.38 -37.67 7.25
N LEU A 1080 -24.97 -36.46 7.66
CA LEU A 1080 -23.94 -35.69 6.97
C LEU A 1080 -22.57 -36.39 7.03
N TYR A 1081 -22.22 -36.97 8.18
CA TYR A 1081 -20.99 -37.73 8.35
C TYR A 1081 -20.97 -38.98 7.45
N ILE A 1082 -22.05 -39.78 7.46
CA ILE A 1082 -22.19 -40.96 6.59
C ILE A 1082 -22.09 -40.55 5.11
N ALA A 1083 -22.82 -39.50 4.69
CA ALA A 1083 -22.79 -39.02 3.31
C ALA A 1083 -21.38 -38.56 2.88
N THR A 1084 -20.64 -37.90 3.79
CA THR A 1084 -19.26 -37.48 3.53
C THR A 1084 -18.33 -38.68 3.37
N ARG A 1085 -18.50 -39.72 4.20
CA ARG A 1085 -17.70 -40.95 4.13
C ARG A 1085 -18.01 -41.81 2.90
N LEU A 1086 -19.24 -41.77 2.38
CA LEU A 1086 -19.61 -42.46 1.14
C LEU A 1086 -19.12 -41.73 -0.12
N ASN A 1087 -18.78 -40.44 -0.02
CA ASN A 1087 -18.28 -39.62 -1.11
C ASN A 1087 -16.74 -39.56 -1.17
N GLN A 1088 -16.07 -40.07 -0.12
CA GLN A 1088 -14.61 -40.26 -0.04
C GLN A 1088 -14.25 -41.66 -0.50
#